data_AF-A0A329LA96-F1
#
_entry.id   AF-A0A329LA96-F1
#
_cell.length_a   1.000
_cell.length_b   1.000
_cell.length_c   1.000
_cell.angle_alpha   90.00
_cell.angle_beta   90.00
_cell.angle_gamma   90.00
#
_symmetry.space_group_name_H-M   'P 1'
#
loop_
_entity.id
_entity.type
_entity.pdbx_description
1 polymer ?
#
loop_
_entity_poly.entity_id
_entity_poly.type
_entity_poly.pdbx_seq_one_letter_code
_entity_poly.pdbx_strand_id
1 'polypeptide(L)'
;MRSREWFTRTLAVLLVFSMVFSMGLIKPGPAFAATLFSDNFEDGDAAGWSVVKGGAANFSVVSDNTMVYKIQYASGGITEKLAVAGNAGWTNYSVESKVKLLSGSNAGILARYVDANNFYYLKIDSSNDNIQLSKRVNGTFALLAETAITINTNTVYTLKLSVDGANLTGYVDGIQKITASDSTFSAGKIGTRGTSTTYILDDIVVTDSTPTTPATPTYTAKKTLAPISVNGALDESVWSISQSASKVVQGATDNTVTYGALWDDKYLYVGVKVLDSNLYNDSSTDSFDDDSVEIFIDADHSRGIIYNLKDWQFRKRYNDVGVFEQQNETVGVKHAWSAIAGGYAIEMAIPWINFGIVPAAQSSIGFDIAVNDDDNGGVREGQLVWAGSVDNWKNTSEFGDLILSSTTVGTPPTPPTQPQPVNRYVTPQGAGTKDGSSWANAFKGDQVGGLQAAWNATGNTNTLYIGSGMYTVPQTLSLSSGGTDALHMKKLIGVNTGGGLPEFKGDFTLSNQGSRKFIDVPLNVNYWWIQDIIIRNYFTGIYVNGQSEGIRIYNVSVHDMSDGVYFWGKATRSNPDAGTHDIVVKDGNYTNFTKRAIRFRNGNYLASIIGVNADAGGQANWNSSNFPSGFSVGNSPAESPHIFDHDILFQDVTARNSWHESGTSYWNGDGFTAERPAYNLTYVRSKAFDSTDGGWDDKSTNPVLIDTVSFGNKRNYRLWSADKATLIRAIGGYSFKRGGSGDALNLHVTGDGKVDAYYSTFWNSQNSEIGLESANTVNIYDSIVGKNNGTSLYNLSGGQLNVVNSDEYVLGVKGTDPQFVNSGNSDWEGGNSDFNSQAYGNTKGYTYPGPNNTPYTVQINSGNLSLGLYGTQTISAQVLDSNNNPVADPQNIIWYSKDGFISRLLQSRGASAIVQGLNAGTTEIIAVYKGDEAKITVTVN
;
A
#
# COMPACT_ATOMS: atom_id res chain seq x y z
N MET A 1 -31.04 15.76 -32.49
CA MET A 1 -30.47 14.43 -32.79
C MET A 1 -29.25 14.26 -31.90
N ARG A 2 -29.08 13.31 -30.98
CA ARG A 2 -29.85 12.15 -30.50
C ARG A 2 -29.87 12.19 -28.96
N SER A 3 -30.89 11.58 -28.38
CA SER A 3 -31.34 11.64 -26.99
C SER A 3 -30.78 10.52 -26.09
N ARG A 4 -30.86 10.79 -24.78
CA ARG A 4 -30.76 9.89 -23.61
C ARG A 4 -31.69 8.66 -23.68
N GLU A 5 -31.35 7.62 -22.89
CA GLU A 5 -32.20 6.79 -21.98
C GLU A 5 -31.40 5.51 -21.61
N TRP A 6 -30.90 5.30 -20.38
CA TRP A 6 -31.55 4.81 -19.13
C TRP A 6 -32.55 3.66 -19.33
N PHE A 7 -32.14 2.43 -18.97
CA PHE A 7 -33.03 1.28 -18.82
C PHE A 7 -33.02 0.80 -17.36
N THR A 8 -34.17 0.88 -16.72
CA THR A 8 -34.58 0.05 -15.58
C THR A 8 -35.59 -0.98 -16.09
N ARG A 9 -35.48 -2.25 -15.69
CA ARG A 9 -36.62 -3.16 -15.40
C ARG A 9 -36.18 -4.49 -14.78
N THR A 10 -37.10 -4.96 -13.95
CA THR A 10 -37.01 -5.96 -12.87
C THR A 10 -37.54 -7.34 -13.30
N LEU A 11 -37.03 -8.41 -12.66
CA LEU A 11 -37.54 -9.79 -12.43
C LEU A 11 -38.57 -10.45 -13.39
N ALA A 12 -38.31 -11.71 -13.81
CA ALA A 12 -38.95 -12.93 -13.26
C ALA A 12 -38.76 -14.23 -14.09
N VAL A 13 -38.22 -15.27 -13.42
CA VAL A 13 -38.70 -16.69 -13.35
C VAL A 13 -38.50 -17.70 -14.50
N LEU A 14 -37.75 -18.76 -14.12
CA LEU A 14 -37.73 -20.19 -14.49
C LEU A 14 -37.98 -20.65 -15.94
N LEU A 15 -37.01 -21.42 -16.47
CA LEU A 15 -37.29 -22.68 -17.16
C LEU A 15 -36.17 -23.71 -16.96
N VAL A 16 -36.60 -24.93 -16.63
CA VAL A 16 -35.83 -26.13 -16.33
C VAL A 16 -35.15 -26.68 -17.60
N PHE A 17 -33.88 -27.05 -17.52
CA PHE A 17 -33.33 -28.11 -18.36
C PHE A 17 -32.33 -28.96 -17.57
N SER A 18 -32.74 -30.20 -17.34
CA SER A 18 -31.93 -31.31 -16.87
C SER A 18 -31.10 -31.88 -18.02
N MET A 19 -29.79 -31.96 -17.88
CA MET A 19 -28.96 -32.92 -18.62
C MET A 19 -27.82 -33.41 -17.72
N VAL A 20 -27.82 -34.73 -17.52
CA VAL A 20 -26.85 -35.50 -16.75
C VAL A 20 -25.60 -35.68 -17.62
N PHE A 21 -24.45 -35.19 -17.16
CA PHE A 21 -23.15 -35.70 -17.61
C PHE A 21 -22.46 -36.38 -16.43
N SER A 22 -22.26 -37.68 -16.60
CA SER A 22 -21.47 -38.54 -15.72
C SER A 22 -19.99 -38.22 -15.96
N MET A 23 -19.33 -37.53 -15.04
CA MET A 23 -17.87 -37.54 -14.92
C MET A 23 -17.48 -38.49 -13.78
N GLY A 24 -16.72 -39.52 -14.13
CA GLY A 24 -16.10 -40.42 -13.17
C GLY A 24 -15.12 -39.66 -12.29
N LEU A 25 -15.48 -39.51 -11.01
CA LEU A 25 -14.58 -39.09 -9.95
C LEU A 25 -13.45 -40.11 -9.83
N ILE A 26 -12.22 -39.72 -10.21
CA ILE A 26 -11.02 -40.35 -9.65
C ILE A 26 -11.00 -39.96 -8.18
N LYS A 27 -11.32 -40.94 -7.34
CA LYS A 27 -11.36 -40.85 -5.88
C LYS A 27 -9.98 -40.41 -5.36
N PRO A 28 -9.84 -39.27 -4.64
CA PRO A 28 -8.61 -39.00 -3.90
C PRO A 28 -8.37 -40.17 -2.94
N GLY A 29 -7.12 -40.63 -2.85
CA GLY A 29 -6.75 -41.74 -1.96
C GLY A 29 -7.25 -41.48 -0.53
N PRO A 30 -7.72 -42.50 0.20
CA PRO A 30 -8.28 -42.28 1.53
C PRO A 30 -7.18 -41.76 2.46
N ALA A 31 -7.40 -40.54 2.99
CA ALA A 31 -6.72 -40.11 4.21
C ALA A 31 -7.06 -41.13 5.31
N PHE A 32 -6.06 -41.77 5.90
CA PHE A 32 -6.29 -42.74 6.97
C PHE A 32 -6.65 -41.97 8.25
N ALA A 33 -7.93 -42.05 8.64
CA ALA A 33 -8.38 -41.65 9.97
C ALA A 33 -7.59 -42.45 11.04
N ALA A 34 -7.08 -41.78 12.07
CA ALA A 34 -6.32 -42.45 13.13
C ALA A 34 -7.22 -43.44 13.90
N THR A 35 -6.77 -44.68 14.07
CA THR A 35 -7.43 -45.66 14.94
C THR A 35 -7.26 -45.24 16.41
N LEU A 36 -8.36 -44.89 17.07
CA LEU A 36 -8.41 -44.49 18.48
C LEU A 36 -8.42 -45.69 19.43
N PHE A 37 -9.01 -46.80 19.01
CA PHE A 37 -9.11 -48.04 19.77
C PHE A 37 -9.43 -49.20 18.82
N SER A 38 -8.92 -50.38 19.12
CA SER A 38 -9.32 -51.60 18.43
C SER A 38 -9.24 -52.79 19.37
N ASP A 39 -10.14 -53.75 19.18
CA ASP A 39 -10.12 -55.02 19.90
C ASP A 39 -10.73 -56.12 19.04
N ASN A 40 -9.93 -57.13 18.70
CA ASN A 40 -10.35 -58.30 17.94
C ASN A 40 -10.42 -59.56 18.81
N PHE A 41 -10.19 -59.45 20.13
CA PHE A 41 -10.26 -60.54 21.12
C PHE A 41 -9.36 -61.77 20.87
N GLU A 42 -8.49 -61.75 19.85
CA GLU A 42 -7.62 -62.87 19.49
C GLU A 42 -6.53 -63.16 20.54
N ASP A 43 -6.30 -62.24 21.47
CA ASP A 43 -5.45 -62.45 22.65
C ASP A 43 -6.15 -63.26 23.76
N GLY A 44 -7.43 -63.58 23.59
CA GLY A 44 -8.20 -64.45 24.47
C GLY A 44 -8.77 -63.74 25.69
N ASP A 45 -8.70 -62.41 25.76
CA ASP A 45 -9.31 -61.63 26.83
C ASP A 45 -10.07 -60.40 26.32
N ALA A 46 -10.79 -59.72 27.22
CA ALA A 46 -11.53 -58.49 26.92
C ALA A 46 -10.96 -57.31 27.72
N ALA A 47 -9.63 -57.26 27.88
CA ALA A 47 -8.95 -56.18 28.57
C ALA A 47 -9.31 -54.83 27.93
N GLY A 48 -9.62 -53.84 28.78
CA GLY A 48 -10.12 -52.53 28.32
C GLY A 48 -11.65 -52.43 28.23
N TRP A 49 -12.38 -53.55 28.31
CA TRP A 49 -13.83 -53.54 28.48
C TRP A 49 -14.26 -53.57 29.94
N SER A 50 -15.32 -52.83 30.26
CA SER A 50 -15.94 -52.78 31.58
C SER A 50 -17.40 -53.23 31.48
N VAL A 51 -17.76 -54.28 32.21
CA VAL A 51 -19.16 -54.74 32.33
C VAL A 51 -19.93 -53.80 33.25
N VAL A 52 -20.89 -53.07 32.68
CA VAL A 52 -21.72 -52.10 33.42
C VAL A 52 -23.00 -52.73 33.93
N LYS A 53 -23.65 -53.59 33.13
CA LYS A 53 -24.86 -54.32 33.53
C LYS A 53 -24.86 -55.76 33.06
N GLY A 54 -25.46 -56.61 33.88
CA GLY A 54 -25.78 -57.98 33.53
C GLY A 54 -24.85 -59.05 34.12
N GLY A 55 -23.89 -58.68 34.96
CA GLY A 55 -23.00 -59.55 35.74
C GLY A 55 -21.83 -60.10 34.93
N ALA A 56 -20.60 -59.92 35.42
CA ALA A 56 -19.36 -60.22 34.69
C ALA A 56 -19.27 -61.68 34.18
N ALA A 57 -19.82 -62.66 34.90
CA ALA A 57 -19.82 -64.07 34.49
C ALA A 57 -20.60 -64.36 33.19
N ASN A 58 -21.38 -63.39 32.69
CA ASN A 58 -22.12 -63.51 31.43
C ASN A 58 -21.40 -62.86 30.24
N PHE A 59 -20.17 -62.38 30.46
CA PHE A 59 -19.32 -61.77 29.44
C PHE A 59 -18.02 -62.59 29.40
N SER A 60 -17.72 -63.16 28.25
CA SER A 60 -16.57 -64.06 28.11
C SER A 60 -16.04 -64.03 26.69
N VAL A 61 -14.72 -64.03 26.55
CA VAL A 61 -14.09 -64.33 25.27
C VAL A 61 -14.10 -65.85 25.06
N VAL A 62 -14.65 -66.27 23.93
CA VAL A 62 -14.82 -67.70 23.59
C VAL A 62 -14.47 -67.93 22.12
N SER A 63 -14.15 -69.19 21.78
CA SER A 63 -13.90 -69.57 20.39
C SER A 63 -15.21 -69.83 19.63
N ASP A 64 -15.35 -69.20 18.47
CA ASP A 64 -16.42 -69.34 17.48
C ASP A 64 -15.82 -69.18 16.07
N ASN A 65 -14.97 -70.13 15.69
CA ASN A 65 -13.96 -70.06 14.62
C ASN A 65 -12.80 -69.08 14.89
N THR A 66 -13.10 -67.86 15.31
CA THR A 66 -12.18 -66.85 15.87
C THR A 66 -12.47 -66.64 17.35
N MET A 67 -11.63 -65.92 18.09
CA MET A 67 -12.00 -65.50 19.45
C MET A 67 -12.98 -64.34 19.37
N VAL A 68 -14.08 -64.43 20.11
CA VAL A 68 -15.14 -63.43 20.05
C VAL A 68 -15.60 -63.07 21.46
N TYR A 69 -16.02 -61.82 21.66
CA TYR A 69 -16.58 -61.40 22.92
C TYR A 69 -18.05 -61.78 22.98
N LYS A 70 -18.37 -62.83 23.73
CA LYS A 70 -19.72 -63.35 23.90
C LYS A 70 -20.41 -62.74 25.10
N ILE A 71 -21.61 -62.23 24.84
CA ILE A 71 -22.53 -61.69 25.84
C ILE A 71 -23.71 -62.63 25.94
N GLN A 72 -23.81 -63.35 27.06
CA GLN A 72 -24.78 -64.42 27.26
C GLN A 72 -26.00 -63.97 28.06
N TYR A 73 -27.19 -64.38 27.61
CA TYR A 73 -28.41 -64.29 28.39
C TYR A 73 -28.88 -65.68 28.80
N ALA A 74 -29.05 -65.88 30.11
CA ALA A 74 -29.69 -67.06 30.68
C ALA A 74 -31.14 -66.74 31.04
N SER A 75 -32.07 -67.64 30.69
CA SER A 75 -33.50 -67.49 31.02
C SER A 75 -33.70 -67.30 32.53
N GLY A 76 -34.44 -66.27 32.92
CA GLY A 76 -34.65 -65.89 34.33
C GLY A 76 -33.54 -64.99 34.94
N GLY A 77 -32.49 -64.65 34.18
CA GLY A 77 -31.42 -63.75 34.60
C GLY A 77 -31.68 -62.26 34.30
N ILE A 78 -30.70 -61.40 34.60
CA ILE A 78 -30.75 -59.96 34.31
C ILE A 78 -30.90 -59.76 32.79
N THR A 79 -31.97 -59.07 32.37
CA THR A 79 -32.35 -58.93 30.95
C THR A 79 -31.44 -57.98 30.18
N GLU A 80 -31.04 -56.85 30.77
CA GLU A 80 -30.14 -55.88 30.13
C GLU A 80 -28.67 -56.26 30.34
N LYS A 81 -27.93 -56.38 29.23
CA LYS A 81 -26.49 -56.66 29.20
C LYS A 81 -25.79 -55.47 28.54
N LEU A 82 -24.79 -54.91 29.22
CA LEU A 82 -24.12 -53.68 28.82
C LEU A 82 -22.63 -53.74 29.19
N ALA A 83 -21.76 -53.55 28.21
CA ALA A 83 -20.32 -53.40 28.39
C ALA A 83 -19.79 -52.21 27.58
N VAL A 84 -18.75 -51.54 28.08
CA VAL A 84 -18.19 -50.31 27.48
C VAL A 84 -16.68 -50.33 27.46
N ALA A 85 -16.08 -49.62 26.50
CA ALA A 85 -14.63 -49.51 26.33
C ALA A 85 -14.26 -48.11 25.80
N GLY A 86 -12.97 -47.78 25.82
CA GLY A 86 -12.47 -46.51 25.29
C GLY A 86 -12.62 -45.30 26.22
N ASN A 87 -12.49 -44.10 25.63
CA ASN A 87 -12.33 -42.85 26.37
C ASN A 87 -13.62 -42.02 26.40
N ALA A 88 -13.97 -41.45 27.56
CA ALA A 88 -15.16 -40.61 27.72
C ALA A 88 -15.04 -39.24 27.03
N GLY A 89 -13.81 -38.80 26.68
CA GLY A 89 -13.55 -37.53 26.01
C GLY A 89 -13.71 -37.54 24.49
N TRP A 90 -14.00 -38.69 23.86
CA TRP A 90 -14.16 -38.74 22.40
C TRP A 90 -15.43 -38.04 21.94
N THR A 91 -15.28 -37.06 21.05
CA THR A 91 -16.36 -36.19 20.55
C THR A 91 -16.88 -36.67 19.19
N ASN A 92 -16.04 -36.60 18.16
CA ASN A 92 -16.36 -37.00 16.80
C ASN A 92 -15.56 -38.24 16.43
N TYR A 93 -16.23 -39.36 16.19
CA TYR A 93 -15.57 -40.62 15.85
C TYR A 93 -16.54 -41.58 15.16
N SER A 94 -16.03 -42.70 14.65
CA SER A 94 -16.86 -43.83 14.24
C SER A 94 -16.47 -45.09 15.00
N VAL A 95 -17.46 -45.90 15.38
CA VAL A 95 -17.27 -47.23 15.96
C VAL A 95 -17.85 -48.28 15.02
N GLU A 96 -17.05 -49.28 14.69
CA GLU A 96 -17.42 -50.41 13.83
C GLU A 96 -17.17 -51.73 14.58
N SER A 97 -18.05 -52.72 14.41
CA SER A 97 -17.90 -54.06 14.98
C SER A 97 -18.75 -55.08 14.22
N LYS A 98 -18.27 -56.33 14.15
CA LYS A 98 -19.06 -57.48 13.74
C LYS A 98 -19.97 -57.92 14.88
N VAL A 99 -21.26 -58.03 14.62
CA VAL A 99 -22.28 -58.46 15.58
C VAL A 99 -23.02 -59.68 15.04
N LYS A 100 -23.13 -60.74 15.84
CA LYS A 100 -23.93 -61.93 15.51
C LYS A 100 -24.89 -62.28 16.65
N LEU A 101 -26.18 -62.27 16.34
CA LEU A 101 -27.25 -62.70 17.25
C LEU A 101 -27.34 -64.23 17.28
N LEU A 102 -27.15 -64.83 18.46
CA LEU A 102 -27.27 -66.29 18.66
C LEU A 102 -28.66 -66.69 19.13
N SER A 103 -29.28 -65.88 20.01
CA SER A 103 -30.65 -66.07 20.50
C SER A 103 -31.24 -64.77 21.02
N GLY A 104 -32.57 -64.65 21.11
CA GLY A 104 -33.26 -63.39 21.42
C GLY A 104 -33.45 -62.53 20.17
N SER A 105 -33.81 -61.25 20.36
CA SER A 105 -34.27 -60.41 19.25
C SER A 105 -33.39 -59.22 18.87
N ASN A 106 -32.58 -58.66 19.78
CA ASN A 106 -31.84 -57.43 19.45
C ASN A 106 -30.53 -57.24 20.23
N ALA A 107 -29.51 -56.78 19.51
CA ALA A 107 -28.20 -56.39 20.04
C ALA A 107 -27.55 -55.34 19.13
N GLY A 108 -26.52 -54.64 19.62
CA GLY A 108 -25.78 -53.70 18.79
C GLY A 108 -24.70 -52.92 19.53
N ILE A 109 -24.29 -51.81 18.94
CA ILE A 109 -23.15 -50.98 19.36
C ILE A 109 -23.61 -49.62 19.88
N LEU A 110 -22.81 -49.04 20.80
CA LEU A 110 -23.06 -47.76 21.45
C LEU A 110 -22.02 -46.73 21.04
N ALA A 111 -22.45 -45.48 20.94
CA ALA A 111 -21.58 -44.32 20.81
C ALA A 111 -21.98 -43.22 21.79
N ARG A 112 -21.02 -42.36 22.12
CA ARG A 112 -21.11 -41.30 23.13
C ARG A 112 -21.74 -41.77 24.43
N TYR A 113 -21.27 -42.91 24.92
CA TYR A 113 -21.68 -43.44 26.21
C TYR A 113 -21.15 -42.56 27.34
N VAL A 114 -22.05 -41.93 28.08
CA VAL A 114 -21.74 -41.12 29.26
C VAL A 114 -21.88 -41.98 30.53
N ASP A 115 -23.04 -42.62 30.68
CA ASP A 115 -23.35 -43.54 31.78
C ASP A 115 -24.47 -44.53 31.37
N ALA A 116 -24.88 -45.42 32.26
CA ALA A 116 -25.84 -46.50 31.96
C ALA A 116 -27.24 -46.00 31.54
N ASN A 117 -27.53 -44.71 31.75
CA ASN A 117 -28.77 -44.04 31.45
C ASN A 117 -28.68 -43.09 30.24
N ASN A 118 -27.47 -42.86 29.67
CA ASN A 118 -27.18 -41.81 28.70
C ASN A 118 -26.20 -42.26 27.59
N PHE A 119 -26.72 -42.58 26.39
CA PHE A 119 -25.92 -43.00 25.21
C PHE A 119 -26.74 -43.03 23.90
N TYR A 120 -26.06 -43.07 22.74
CA TYR A 120 -26.64 -43.50 21.45
C TYR A 120 -26.48 -45.00 21.23
N TYR A 121 -27.44 -45.62 20.56
CA TYR A 121 -27.50 -47.07 20.34
C TYR A 121 -27.96 -47.38 18.91
N LEU A 122 -27.08 -48.02 18.15
CA LEU A 122 -27.40 -48.60 16.85
C LEU A 122 -27.55 -50.11 17.02
N LYS A 123 -28.73 -50.65 16.73
CA LYS A 123 -29.05 -52.07 16.97
C LYS A 123 -29.76 -52.72 15.80
N ILE A 124 -29.52 -54.01 15.64
CA ILE A 124 -30.33 -54.90 14.79
C ILE A 124 -31.46 -55.52 15.61
N ASP A 125 -32.64 -55.66 15.00
CA ASP A 125 -33.81 -56.30 15.61
C ASP A 125 -34.40 -57.34 14.65
N SER A 126 -34.24 -58.62 15.00
CA SER A 126 -34.72 -59.76 14.21
C SER A 126 -36.20 -60.06 14.40
N SER A 127 -36.87 -59.45 15.37
CA SER A 127 -38.33 -59.61 15.51
C SER A 127 -39.10 -58.67 14.60
N ASN A 128 -38.50 -57.54 14.25
CA ASN A 128 -39.11 -56.50 13.42
C ASN A 128 -38.45 -56.33 12.04
N ASP A 129 -37.41 -57.13 11.74
CA ASP A 129 -36.59 -57.02 10.53
C ASP A 129 -36.18 -55.58 10.23
N ASN A 130 -35.50 -54.95 11.19
CA ASN A 130 -35.01 -53.58 11.03
C ASN A 130 -33.68 -53.30 11.75
N ILE A 131 -33.05 -52.20 11.34
CA ILE A 131 -32.01 -51.51 12.10
C ILE A 131 -32.61 -50.25 12.72
N GLN A 132 -32.29 -50.01 13.98
CA GLN A 132 -32.79 -48.86 14.73
C GLN A 132 -31.63 -48.04 15.29
N LEU A 133 -31.70 -46.73 15.10
CA LEU A 133 -30.85 -45.76 15.78
C LEU A 133 -31.70 -45.07 16.86
N SER A 134 -31.30 -45.22 18.11
CA SER A 134 -32.02 -44.68 19.27
C SER A 134 -31.06 -43.93 20.20
N LYS A 135 -31.60 -43.07 21.05
CA LYS A 135 -30.89 -42.53 22.22
C LYS A 135 -31.54 -42.99 23.50
N ARG A 136 -30.74 -43.18 24.55
CA ARG A 136 -31.21 -43.32 25.93
C ARG A 136 -30.88 -42.05 26.67
N VAL A 137 -31.87 -41.39 27.29
CA VAL A 137 -31.68 -40.19 28.10
C VAL A 137 -32.36 -40.41 29.44
N ASN A 138 -31.62 -40.22 30.54
CA ASN A 138 -32.12 -40.43 31.90
C ASN A 138 -32.85 -41.78 32.08
N GLY A 139 -32.36 -42.83 31.41
CA GLY A 139 -32.87 -44.18 31.52
C GLY A 139 -33.95 -44.57 30.51
N THR A 140 -34.52 -43.60 29.78
CA THR A 140 -35.62 -43.80 28.83
C THR A 140 -35.12 -43.79 27.38
N PHE A 141 -35.57 -44.75 26.56
CA PHE A 141 -35.23 -44.82 25.14
C PHE A 141 -36.18 -43.97 24.27
N ALA A 142 -35.59 -43.27 23.31
CA ALA A 142 -36.29 -42.59 22.22
C ALA A 142 -35.69 -43.05 20.88
N LEU A 143 -36.56 -43.46 19.94
CA LEU A 143 -36.17 -43.81 18.59
C LEU A 143 -35.86 -42.52 17.81
N LEU A 144 -34.71 -42.48 17.13
CA LEU A 144 -34.32 -41.35 16.26
C LEU A 144 -34.63 -41.67 14.80
N ALA A 145 -34.34 -42.90 14.37
CA ALA A 145 -34.68 -43.40 13.05
C ALA A 145 -34.73 -44.94 13.05
N GLU A 146 -35.41 -45.53 12.08
CA GLU A 146 -35.34 -46.95 11.77
C GLU A 146 -35.41 -47.22 10.27
N THR A 147 -34.92 -48.37 9.82
CA THR A 147 -34.96 -48.80 8.41
C THR A 147 -35.09 -50.32 8.32
N ALA A 148 -36.00 -50.81 7.46
CA ALA A 148 -36.24 -52.23 7.30
C ALA A 148 -35.05 -52.95 6.64
N ILE A 149 -34.59 -54.03 7.25
CA ILE A 149 -33.59 -54.97 6.74
C ILE A 149 -33.87 -56.36 7.29
N THR A 150 -33.77 -57.41 6.47
CA THR A 150 -33.94 -58.78 6.97
C THR A 150 -32.78 -59.16 7.90
N ILE A 151 -33.09 -59.51 9.15
CA ILE A 151 -32.11 -59.92 10.15
C ILE A 151 -32.29 -61.40 10.49
N ASN A 152 -31.30 -62.21 10.12
CA ASN A 152 -31.26 -63.63 10.44
C ASN A 152 -30.40 -63.89 11.68
N THR A 153 -30.87 -64.77 12.56
CA THR A 153 -30.04 -65.28 13.67
C THR A 153 -28.92 -66.16 13.11
N ASN A 154 -27.80 -66.23 13.83
CA ASN A 154 -26.56 -66.89 13.44
C ASN A 154 -25.87 -66.32 12.19
N THR A 155 -26.27 -65.12 11.75
CA THR A 155 -25.59 -64.34 10.70
C THR A 155 -24.77 -63.22 11.32
N VAL A 156 -23.55 -63.01 10.81
CA VAL A 156 -22.68 -61.88 11.19
C VAL A 156 -23.08 -60.65 10.38
N TYR A 157 -23.27 -59.53 11.06
CA TYR A 157 -23.48 -58.21 10.47
C TYR A 157 -22.39 -57.26 10.94
N THR A 158 -21.75 -56.53 10.03
CA THR A 158 -20.80 -55.47 10.40
C THR A 158 -21.57 -54.18 10.63
N LEU A 159 -21.72 -53.78 11.89
CA LEU A 159 -22.38 -52.52 12.25
C LEU A 159 -21.34 -51.41 12.40
N LYS A 160 -21.64 -50.25 11.83
CA LYS A 160 -20.86 -49.02 12.07
C LYS A 160 -21.78 -47.88 12.46
N LEU A 161 -21.41 -47.11 13.48
CA LEU A 161 -22.06 -45.87 13.88
C LEU A 161 -21.01 -44.73 13.86
N SER A 162 -21.22 -43.76 12.98
CA SER A 162 -20.46 -42.51 12.92
C SER A 162 -21.20 -41.41 13.68
N VAL A 163 -20.51 -40.73 14.59
CA VAL A 163 -21.02 -39.59 15.36
C VAL A 163 -20.15 -38.37 15.08
N ASP A 164 -20.67 -37.39 14.36
CA ASP A 164 -19.94 -36.18 13.96
C ASP A 164 -20.79 -34.93 14.21
N GLY A 165 -20.41 -34.13 15.20
CA GLY A 165 -21.25 -33.04 15.68
C GLY A 165 -22.62 -33.55 16.08
N ALA A 166 -23.69 -33.05 15.45
CA ALA A 166 -25.05 -33.56 15.64
C ALA A 166 -25.43 -34.69 14.68
N ASN A 167 -24.61 -35.03 13.69
CA ASN A 167 -24.94 -36.01 12.67
C ASN A 167 -24.58 -37.42 13.14
N LEU A 168 -25.56 -38.33 13.08
CA LEU A 168 -25.42 -39.73 13.45
C LEU A 168 -25.73 -40.59 12.23
N THR A 169 -24.77 -41.40 11.78
CA THR A 169 -24.93 -42.23 10.58
C THR A 169 -24.63 -43.68 10.87
N GLY A 170 -25.58 -44.56 10.61
CA GLY A 170 -25.49 -46.00 10.83
C GLY A 170 -25.36 -46.80 9.53
N TYR A 171 -24.48 -47.79 9.55
CA TYR A 171 -24.18 -48.67 8.42
C TYR A 171 -24.35 -50.13 8.82
N VAL A 172 -24.69 -50.96 7.83
CA VAL A 172 -24.66 -52.43 7.92
C VAL A 172 -23.87 -52.94 6.71
N ASP A 173 -22.85 -53.75 6.98
CA ASP A 173 -21.96 -54.35 5.97
C ASP A 173 -21.37 -53.30 5.01
N GLY A 174 -20.92 -52.18 5.58
CA GLY A 174 -20.33 -51.05 4.85
C GLY A 174 -21.33 -50.16 4.11
N ILE A 175 -22.61 -50.52 4.06
CA ILE A 175 -23.66 -49.75 3.37
C ILE A 175 -24.39 -48.86 4.37
N GLN A 176 -24.47 -47.55 4.08
CA GLN A 176 -25.25 -46.62 4.89
C GLN A 176 -26.73 -47.02 4.85
N LYS A 177 -27.31 -47.28 6.03
CA LYS A 177 -28.73 -47.67 6.15
C LYS A 177 -29.57 -46.59 6.81
N ILE A 178 -28.99 -45.79 7.69
CA ILE A 178 -29.76 -44.89 8.55
C ILE A 178 -28.97 -43.62 8.89
N THR A 179 -29.67 -42.49 9.00
CA THR A 179 -29.10 -41.22 9.48
C THR A 179 -30.09 -40.51 10.41
N ALA A 180 -29.59 -39.76 11.37
CA ALA A 180 -30.36 -38.88 12.24
C ALA A 180 -29.52 -37.65 12.63
N SER A 181 -30.18 -36.56 13.01
CA SER A 181 -29.52 -35.39 13.60
C SER A 181 -29.96 -35.24 15.05
N ASP A 182 -29.02 -35.32 15.99
CA ASP A 182 -29.26 -35.19 17.42
C ASP A 182 -27.98 -34.76 18.16
N SER A 183 -28.09 -33.75 19.02
CA SER A 183 -26.95 -33.16 19.76
C SER A 183 -26.99 -33.43 21.27
N THR A 184 -27.82 -34.38 21.71
CA THR A 184 -28.03 -34.67 23.15
C THR A 184 -26.74 -35.09 23.87
N PHE A 185 -25.87 -35.85 23.22
CA PHE A 185 -24.56 -36.23 23.76
C PHE A 185 -23.46 -35.72 22.84
N SER A 186 -22.50 -34.95 23.37
CA SER A 186 -21.40 -34.36 22.60
C SER A 186 -20.08 -35.14 22.68
N ALA A 187 -19.94 -36.01 23.68
CA ALA A 187 -18.78 -36.89 23.84
C ALA A 187 -19.16 -38.17 24.62
N GLY A 188 -18.34 -39.21 24.52
CA GLY A 188 -18.45 -40.39 25.38
C GLY A 188 -17.79 -41.64 24.80
N LYS A 189 -17.82 -42.72 25.58
CA LYS A 189 -17.21 -44.01 25.27
C LYS A 189 -17.96 -44.78 24.18
N ILE A 190 -17.35 -45.85 23.69
CA ILE A 190 -18.05 -46.89 22.93
C ILE A 190 -18.61 -47.98 23.86
N GLY A 191 -19.48 -48.83 23.32
CA GLY A 191 -19.88 -50.03 24.02
C GLY A 191 -20.80 -50.92 23.22
N THR A 192 -21.40 -51.89 23.91
CA THR A 192 -22.38 -52.80 23.35
C THR A 192 -23.52 -53.05 24.32
N ARG A 193 -24.71 -53.30 23.76
CA ARG A 193 -25.92 -53.58 24.52
C ARG A 193 -26.76 -54.65 23.84
N GLY A 194 -27.43 -55.46 24.66
CA GLY A 194 -28.52 -56.34 24.24
C GLY A 194 -29.54 -56.52 25.36
N THR A 195 -30.79 -56.83 25.00
CA THR A 195 -31.87 -57.15 25.96
C THR A 195 -32.38 -58.58 25.75
N SER A 196 -32.30 -59.42 26.78
CA SER A 196 -32.77 -60.82 26.77
C SER A 196 -32.25 -61.64 25.58
N THR A 197 -31.00 -61.39 25.18
CA THR A 197 -30.36 -61.95 23.98
C THR A 197 -28.97 -62.50 24.30
N THR A 198 -28.58 -63.56 23.60
CA THR A 198 -27.18 -63.99 23.52
C THR A 198 -26.64 -63.55 22.16
N TYR A 199 -25.51 -62.85 22.16
CA TYR A 199 -24.86 -62.34 20.95
C TYR A 199 -23.35 -62.27 21.15
N ILE A 200 -22.63 -62.13 20.04
CA ILE A 200 -21.17 -61.95 20.04
C ILE A 200 -20.80 -60.63 19.37
N LEU A 201 -19.68 -60.05 19.80
CA LEU A 201 -18.96 -58.98 19.13
C LEU A 201 -17.59 -59.47 18.70
N ASP A 202 -17.14 -58.97 17.56
CA ASP A 202 -15.80 -59.22 17.03
C ASP A 202 -15.30 -57.99 16.23
N ASP A 203 -13.99 -57.90 16.01
CA ASP A 203 -13.30 -56.85 15.24
C ASP A 203 -13.80 -55.42 15.52
N ILE A 204 -13.70 -54.97 16.78
CA ILE A 204 -14.03 -53.58 17.12
C ILE A 204 -12.93 -52.66 16.61
N VAL A 205 -13.32 -51.61 15.88
CA VAL A 205 -12.43 -50.51 15.48
C VAL A 205 -13.12 -49.18 15.75
N VAL A 206 -12.40 -48.27 16.40
CA VAL A 206 -12.80 -46.87 16.60
C VAL A 206 -11.83 -45.99 15.85
N THR A 207 -12.33 -45.10 15.00
CA THR A 207 -11.52 -44.14 14.25
C THR A 207 -11.90 -42.71 14.59
N ASP A 208 -10.91 -41.83 14.71
CA ASP A 208 -11.13 -40.39 14.88
C ASP A 208 -11.81 -39.81 13.64
N SER A 209 -12.80 -38.94 13.83
CA SER A 209 -13.50 -38.26 12.73
C SER A 209 -13.12 -36.78 12.63
N THR A 210 -12.06 -36.29 13.30
CA THR A 210 -11.55 -34.94 13.00
C THR A 210 -11.25 -34.85 11.50
N PRO A 211 -11.81 -33.88 10.76
CA PRO A 211 -11.25 -33.56 9.46
C PRO A 211 -9.82 -33.11 9.74
N THR A 212 -8.83 -33.90 9.32
CA THR A 212 -7.49 -33.36 9.15
C THR A 212 -7.67 -32.29 8.08
N THR A 213 -7.63 -31.01 8.47
CA THR A 213 -7.38 -29.94 7.50
C THR A 213 -6.17 -30.42 6.69
N PRO A 214 -6.25 -30.50 5.35
CA PRO A 214 -5.08 -30.80 4.55
C PRO A 214 -3.96 -29.88 5.03
N ALA A 215 -2.80 -30.45 5.35
CA ALA A 215 -1.66 -29.63 5.76
C ALA A 215 -1.47 -28.55 4.70
N THR A 216 -1.44 -27.28 5.11
CA THR A 216 -1.26 -26.18 4.17
C THR A 216 -0.01 -26.47 3.34
N PRO A 217 -0.11 -26.50 1.99
CA PRO A 217 1.05 -26.74 1.14
C PRO A 217 2.16 -25.75 1.48
N THR A 218 3.40 -26.23 1.59
CA THR A 218 4.55 -25.39 1.93
C THR A 218 5.63 -25.54 0.86
N TYR A 219 6.20 -24.42 0.42
CA TYR A 219 7.38 -24.38 -0.43
C TYR A 219 8.49 -23.57 0.24
N THR A 220 9.74 -24.00 0.11
CA THR A 220 10.90 -23.32 0.71
C THR A 220 11.77 -22.69 -0.37
N ALA A 221 11.80 -21.36 -0.43
CA ALA A 221 12.67 -20.62 -1.35
C ALA A 221 14.08 -20.48 -0.76
N LYS A 222 15.11 -20.85 -1.52
CA LYS A 222 16.51 -20.67 -1.10
C LYS A 222 16.99 -19.24 -1.36
N LYS A 223 17.94 -18.76 -0.55
CA LYS A 223 18.54 -17.44 -0.74
C LYS A 223 19.57 -17.48 -1.88
N THR A 224 19.37 -16.75 -2.96
CA THR A 224 20.39 -16.61 -4.01
C THR A 224 21.47 -15.60 -3.60
N LEU A 225 22.73 -15.91 -3.89
CA LEU A 225 23.87 -15.04 -3.60
C LEU A 225 24.17 -14.03 -4.72
N ALA A 226 23.53 -14.19 -5.88
CA ALA A 226 23.60 -13.26 -7.00
C ALA A 226 22.19 -12.99 -7.55
N PRO A 227 21.91 -11.78 -8.05
CA PRO A 227 20.61 -11.48 -8.66
C PRO A 227 20.31 -12.39 -9.85
N ILE A 228 19.06 -12.85 -9.97
CA ILE A 228 18.59 -13.61 -11.14
C ILE A 228 18.41 -12.67 -12.34
N SER A 229 18.83 -13.12 -13.52
CA SER A 229 18.70 -12.38 -14.77
C SER A 229 17.34 -12.67 -15.41
N VAL A 230 16.30 -11.97 -14.95
CA VAL A 230 14.92 -12.14 -15.42
C VAL A 230 14.81 -11.95 -16.95
N ASN A 231 14.86 -13.05 -17.68
CA ASN A 231 14.82 -13.14 -19.14
C ASN A 231 13.81 -14.20 -19.63
N GLY A 232 13.22 -14.96 -18.72
CA GLY A 232 12.19 -15.97 -18.98
C GLY A 232 12.74 -17.35 -19.36
N ALA A 233 14.07 -17.53 -19.43
CA ALA A 233 14.69 -18.75 -19.93
C ALA A 233 14.84 -19.86 -18.86
N LEU A 234 14.79 -19.52 -17.57
CA LEU A 234 15.00 -20.42 -16.43
C LEU A 234 16.33 -21.18 -16.53
N ASP A 235 17.36 -20.56 -17.11
CA ASP A 235 18.63 -21.20 -17.44
C ASP A 235 19.74 -20.96 -16.39
N GLU A 236 19.50 -20.13 -15.38
CA GLU A 236 20.43 -20.00 -14.27
C GLU A 236 20.52 -21.30 -13.47
N SER A 237 21.76 -21.78 -13.28
CA SER A 237 22.06 -23.04 -12.58
C SER A 237 21.53 -23.16 -11.14
N VAL A 238 21.07 -22.07 -10.53
CA VAL A 238 20.52 -22.03 -9.18
C VAL A 238 19.03 -22.34 -9.12
N TRP A 239 18.34 -22.33 -10.25
CA TRP A 239 16.93 -22.67 -10.32
C TRP A 239 16.68 -24.15 -10.01
N SER A 240 15.59 -24.41 -9.29
CA SER A 240 15.03 -25.74 -9.05
C SER A 240 13.55 -25.71 -9.41
N ILE A 241 13.24 -25.84 -10.71
CA ILE A 241 11.88 -25.81 -11.25
C ILE A 241 11.28 -27.22 -11.20
N SER A 242 10.88 -27.64 -10.01
CA SER A 242 10.45 -29.02 -9.74
C SER A 242 9.14 -29.14 -8.99
N GLN A 243 8.62 -28.03 -8.43
CA GLN A 243 7.37 -28.07 -7.67
C GLN A 243 6.19 -28.05 -8.64
N SER A 244 5.32 -29.06 -8.58
CA SER A 244 4.14 -29.12 -9.45
C SER A 244 3.00 -28.25 -8.91
N ALA A 245 2.30 -27.57 -9.82
CA ALA A 245 0.99 -26.96 -9.60
C ALA A 245 -0.03 -27.70 -10.46
N SER A 246 -0.86 -28.54 -9.84
CA SER A 246 -1.72 -29.49 -10.55
C SER A 246 -3.17 -29.49 -10.05
N LYS A 247 -3.54 -28.57 -9.15
CA LYS A 247 -4.89 -28.50 -8.61
C LYS A 247 -5.78 -27.73 -9.60
N VAL A 248 -6.62 -28.45 -10.33
CA VAL A 248 -7.63 -27.84 -11.21
C VAL A 248 -8.70 -27.19 -10.35
N VAL A 249 -8.91 -25.88 -10.50
CA VAL A 249 -9.92 -25.12 -9.74
C VAL A 249 -11.04 -24.58 -10.64
N GLN A 250 -10.82 -24.56 -11.95
CA GLN A 250 -11.83 -24.23 -12.94
C GLN A 250 -11.62 -25.06 -14.20
N GLY A 251 -12.73 -25.53 -14.78
CA GLY A 251 -12.75 -26.09 -16.13
C GLY A 251 -11.88 -27.33 -16.33
N ALA A 252 -11.35 -27.47 -17.54
CA ALA A 252 -10.46 -28.55 -17.93
C ALA A 252 -9.16 -27.96 -18.48
N THR A 253 -8.06 -28.67 -18.29
CA THR A 253 -6.73 -28.21 -18.69
C THR A 253 -5.85 -29.39 -19.02
N ASP A 254 -5.02 -29.25 -20.06
CA ASP A 254 -3.99 -30.23 -20.43
C ASP A 254 -2.57 -29.77 -20.03
N ASN A 255 -2.47 -28.59 -19.41
CA ASN A 255 -1.23 -27.99 -18.96
C ASN A 255 -0.49 -28.83 -17.92
N THR A 256 0.82 -28.99 -18.13
CA THR A 256 1.73 -29.52 -17.12
C THR A 256 2.61 -28.39 -16.57
N VAL A 257 2.35 -28.00 -15.33
CA VAL A 257 2.97 -26.83 -14.70
C VAL A 257 3.97 -27.23 -13.62
N THR A 258 5.17 -26.67 -13.69
CA THR A 258 6.19 -26.75 -12.63
C THR A 258 6.73 -25.36 -12.31
N TYR A 259 7.08 -25.11 -11.06
CA TYR A 259 7.64 -23.84 -10.63
C TYR A 259 8.77 -24.02 -9.62
N GLY A 260 9.47 -22.92 -9.37
CA GLY A 260 10.38 -22.76 -8.25
C GLY A 260 10.43 -21.29 -7.82
N ALA A 261 10.85 -21.07 -6.57
CA ALA A 261 11.09 -19.74 -6.03
C ALA A 261 12.46 -19.65 -5.35
N LEU A 262 13.05 -18.46 -5.43
CA LEU A 262 14.30 -18.04 -4.78
C LEU A 262 14.09 -16.67 -4.15
N TRP A 263 14.97 -16.24 -3.26
CA TRP A 263 14.92 -14.87 -2.73
C TRP A 263 16.32 -14.28 -2.54
N ASP A 264 16.44 -12.97 -2.60
CA ASP A 264 17.57 -12.23 -2.05
C ASP A 264 17.07 -11.06 -1.19
N ASP A 265 17.98 -10.20 -0.73
CA ASP A 265 17.62 -9.06 0.13
C ASP A 265 16.75 -8.01 -0.58
N LYS A 266 16.60 -8.09 -1.92
CA LYS A 266 15.86 -7.12 -2.73
C LYS A 266 14.59 -7.71 -3.35
N TYR A 267 14.61 -8.96 -3.78
CA TYR A 267 13.56 -9.57 -4.59
C TYR A 267 13.12 -10.95 -4.09
N LEU A 268 11.83 -11.20 -4.20
CA LEU A 268 11.29 -12.54 -4.39
C LEU A 268 11.40 -12.91 -5.87
N TYR A 269 12.01 -14.04 -6.18
CA TYR A 269 12.11 -14.57 -7.53
C TYR A 269 11.17 -15.76 -7.70
N VAL A 270 10.39 -15.78 -8.77
CA VAL A 270 9.50 -16.91 -9.12
C VAL A 270 9.70 -17.26 -10.58
N GLY A 271 10.00 -18.53 -10.84
CA GLY A 271 10.13 -19.11 -12.17
C GLY A 271 9.06 -20.16 -12.39
N VAL A 272 8.32 -20.09 -13.49
CA VAL A 272 7.23 -21.01 -13.82
C VAL A 272 7.44 -21.55 -15.23
N LYS A 273 7.38 -22.86 -15.37
CA LYS A 273 7.44 -23.60 -16.62
C LYS A 273 6.08 -24.22 -16.88
N VAL A 274 5.49 -23.90 -18.03
CA VAL A 274 4.21 -24.41 -18.49
C VAL A 274 4.46 -25.22 -19.76
N LEU A 275 4.09 -26.50 -19.74
CA LEU A 275 4.03 -27.32 -20.95
C LEU A 275 2.59 -27.36 -21.43
N ASP A 276 2.41 -26.91 -22.67
CA ASP A 276 1.16 -26.56 -23.31
C ASP A 276 1.39 -26.61 -24.83
N SER A 277 0.45 -27.20 -25.56
CA SER A 277 0.55 -27.36 -27.01
C SER A 277 -0.18 -26.30 -27.83
N ASN A 278 -1.10 -25.52 -27.24
CA ASN A 278 -1.88 -24.51 -27.94
C ASN A 278 -1.78 -23.18 -27.18
N LEU A 279 -1.01 -22.24 -27.72
CA LEU A 279 -0.71 -20.98 -27.02
C LEU A 279 -1.42 -19.79 -27.65
N TYR A 280 -2.24 -19.10 -26.85
CA TYR A 280 -3.04 -17.95 -27.21
C TYR A 280 -2.73 -16.73 -26.33
N ASN A 281 -2.91 -15.54 -26.92
CA ASN A 281 -2.72 -14.25 -26.26
C ASN A 281 -3.51 -13.11 -26.92
N ASP A 282 -4.69 -13.44 -27.46
CA ASP A 282 -5.48 -12.62 -28.37
C ASP A 282 -6.70 -11.96 -27.73
N SER A 283 -7.01 -12.28 -26.47
CA SER A 283 -8.08 -11.63 -25.73
C SER A 283 -7.83 -10.13 -25.58
N SER A 284 -8.87 -9.35 -25.92
CA SER A 284 -8.86 -7.89 -25.84
C SER A 284 -9.55 -7.35 -24.58
N THR A 285 -10.25 -8.20 -23.84
CA THR A 285 -10.95 -7.89 -22.59
C THR A 285 -10.00 -7.92 -21.41
N ASP A 286 -9.40 -9.08 -21.13
CA ASP A 286 -8.53 -9.27 -19.99
C ASP A 286 -7.55 -10.42 -20.24
N SER A 287 -6.33 -10.30 -19.73
CA SER A 287 -5.26 -11.26 -19.97
C SER A 287 -5.34 -12.53 -19.12
N PHE A 288 -6.36 -12.69 -18.26
CA PHE A 288 -6.63 -14.00 -17.65
C PHE A 288 -7.39 -14.94 -18.58
N ASP A 289 -8.02 -14.42 -19.64
CA ASP A 289 -8.73 -15.23 -20.62
C ASP A 289 -7.73 -16.02 -21.51
N ASP A 290 -6.45 -15.63 -21.53
CA ASP A 290 -5.39 -16.24 -22.32
C ASP A 290 -4.35 -16.99 -21.44
N ASP A 291 -3.43 -17.70 -22.10
CA ASP A 291 -2.30 -18.37 -21.46
C ASP A 291 -1.42 -17.42 -20.68
N SER A 292 -1.47 -17.59 -19.37
CA SER A 292 -0.83 -16.68 -18.44
C SER A 292 -0.53 -17.34 -17.11
N VAL A 293 0.53 -16.83 -16.47
CA VAL A 293 0.92 -17.21 -15.11
C VAL A 293 0.57 -16.08 -14.17
N GLU A 294 -0.04 -16.44 -13.04
CA GLU A 294 -0.37 -15.55 -11.94
C GLU A 294 0.44 -15.92 -10.69
N ILE A 295 0.88 -14.91 -9.96
CA ILE A 295 1.56 -15.04 -8.67
C ILE A 295 0.74 -14.27 -7.65
N PHE A 296 0.31 -14.97 -6.61
CA PHE A 296 -0.46 -14.42 -5.50
C PHE A 296 0.40 -14.37 -4.24
N ILE A 297 0.34 -13.24 -3.54
CA ILE A 297 1.13 -13.00 -2.33
C ILE A 297 0.22 -12.38 -1.27
N ASP A 298 0.13 -13.06 -0.13
CA ASP A 298 -0.43 -12.55 1.13
C ASP A 298 0.76 -12.18 2.03
N ALA A 299 1.16 -10.91 1.94
CA ALA A 299 2.46 -10.50 2.46
C ALA A 299 2.48 -10.44 4.00
N ASP A 300 1.35 -10.09 4.63
CA ASP A 300 1.21 -10.11 6.09
C ASP A 300 0.77 -11.48 6.64
N HIS A 301 0.58 -12.46 5.75
CA HIS A 301 0.19 -13.84 6.06
C HIS A 301 -1.12 -13.90 6.87
N SER A 302 -2.06 -13.01 6.53
CA SER A 302 -3.32 -12.83 7.25
C SER A 302 -4.35 -13.93 6.96
N ARG A 303 -4.24 -14.63 5.82
CA ARG A 303 -5.19 -15.65 5.33
C ARG A 303 -6.64 -15.15 5.32
N GLY A 304 -6.82 -13.89 4.93
CA GLY A 304 -8.11 -13.21 4.86
C GLY A 304 -9.00 -13.74 3.74
N ILE A 305 -10.31 -13.72 3.97
CA ILE A 305 -11.32 -14.03 2.92
C ILE A 305 -11.60 -12.86 1.96
N ILE A 306 -10.97 -11.71 2.20
CA ILE A 306 -11.03 -10.48 1.38
C ILE A 306 -9.62 -9.89 1.36
N TYR A 307 -9.18 -9.44 0.19
CA TYR A 307 -7.92 -8.72 0.02
C TYR A 307 -7.84 -7.47 0.89
N ASN A 308 -6.72 -7.34 1.57
CA ASN A 308 -6.28 -6.14 2.27
C ASN A 308 -5.15 -5.45 1.47
N LEU A 309 -4.59 -4.35 2.01
CA LEU A 309 -3.56 -3.57 1.30
C LEU A 309 -2.24 -4.34 1.07
N LYS A 310 -2.03 -5.48 1.74
CA LYS A 310 -0.85 -6.35 1.71
C LYS A 310 -1.02 -7.58 0.83
N ASP A 311 -2.17 -7.71 0.16
CA ASP A 311 -2.44 -8.80 -0.76
C ASP A 311 -2.18 -8.36 -2.20
N TRP A 312 -1.51 -9.21 -2.97
CA TRP A 312 -1.03 -8.90 -4.31
C TRP A 312 -1.34 -10.02 -5.30
N GLN A 313 -1.63 -9.61 -6.52
CA GLN A 313 -1.80 -10.49 -7.68
C GLN A 313 -1.00 -9.90 -8.82
N PHE A 314 0.01 -10.63 -9.28
CA PHE A 314 0.74 -10.31 -10.49
C PHE A 314 0.38 -11.31 -11.57
N ARG A 315 0.15 -10.86 -12.80
CA ARG A 315 -0.10 -11.76 -13.94
C ARG A 315 0.78 -11.40 -15.11
N LYS A 316 1.41 -12.41 -15.69
CA LYS A 316 2.21 -12.30 -16.90
C LYS A 316 1.62 -13.24 -17.96
N ARG A 317 1.20 -12.66 -19.08
CA ARG A 317 0.69 -13.39 -20.25
C ARG A 317 1.83 -13.87 -21.14
N TYR A 318 1.65 -15.02 -21.76
CA TYR A 318 2.52 -15.53 -22.83
C TYR A 318 2.64 -14.50 -23.96
N ASN A 319 3.85 -14.37 -24.52
CA ASN A 319 4.10 -13.50 -25.66
C ASN A 319 3.63 -12.05 -25.50
N ASP A 320 3.68 -11.54 -24.26
CA ASP A 320 3.30 -10.18 -23.91
C ASP A 320 4.49 -9.38 -23.39
N VAL A 321 4.45 -8.06 -23.59
CA VAL A 321 5.44 -7.10 -23.07
C VAL A 321 5.07 -6.61 -21.66
N GLY A 322 3.79 -6.58 -21.29
CA GLY A 322 3.31 -6.06 -20.01
C GLY A 322 3.28 -7.07 -18.88
N VAL A 323 3.08 -6.57 -17.66
CA VAL A 323 2.65 -7.34 -16.47
C VAL A 323 1.43 -6.64 -15.90
N PHE A 324 0.46 -7.42 -15.47
CA PHE A 324 -0.73 -6.95 -14.80
C PHE A 324 -0.53 -7.01 -13.27
N GLU A 325 -1.07 -6.01 -12.58
CA GLU A 325 -1.32 -6.02 -11.14
C GLU A 325 -2.66 -5.31 -10.92
N GLN A 326 -3.48 -5.79 -9.98
CA GLN A 326 -4.87 -5.38 -9.81
C GLN A 326 -5.07 -3.86 -9.60
N GLN A 327 -4.12 -3.19 -8.93
CA GLN A 327 -4.11 -1.73 -8.72
C GLN A 327 -3.09 -1.02 -9.62
N ASN A 328 -2.56 -1.71 -10.63
CA ASN A 328 -1.51 -1.23 -11.53
C ASN A 328 -0.21 -0.81 -10.80
N GLU A 329 0.09 -1.44 -9.67
CA GLU A 329 1.28 -1.18 -8.85
C GLU A 329 2.44 -2.13 -9.20
N THR A 330 3.13 -1.83 -10.30
CA THR A 330 4.20 -2.70 -10.86
C THR A 330 5.62 -2.18 -10.63
N VAL A 331 5.80 -1.22 -9.71
CA VAL A 331 7.09 -0.56 -9.46
C VAL A 331 8.21 -1.56 -9.19
N GLY A 332 9.29 -1.50 -9.97
CA GLY A 332 10.48 -2.32 -9.76
C GLY A 332 10.33 -3.81 -10.04
N VAL A 333 9.13 -4.29 -10.38
CA VAL A 333 8.88 -5.68 -10.78
C VAL A 333 9.57 -5.93 -12.11
N LYS A 334 10.48 -6.90 -12.13
CA LYS A 334 11.06 -7.40 -13.38
C LYS A 334 10.28 -8.64 -13.78
N HIS A 335 10.00 -8.78 -15.06
CA HIS A 335 9.30 -9.94 -15.57
C HIS A 335 9.72 -10.24 -17.01
N ALA A 336 9.71 -11.50 -17.39
CA ALA A 336 9.98 -11.92 -18.75
C ALA A 336 9.27 -13.24 -19.04
N TRP A 337 9.16 -13.56 -20.32
CA TRP A 337 8.71 -14.87 -20.79
C TRP A 337 9.69 -15.36 -21.86
N SER A 338 9.77 -16.67 -22.08
CA SER A 338 10.43 -17.26 -23.25
C SER A 338 9.70 -18.50 -23.71
N ALA A 339 9.74 -18.77 -25.02
CA ALA A 339 9.28 -20.04 -25.57
C ALA A 339 10.24 -21.16 -25.16
N ILE A 340 9.69 -22.32 -24.84
CA ILE A 340 10.45 -23.53 -24.53
C ILE A 340 9.92 -24.70 -25.38
N ALA A 341 10.63 -25.82 -25.38
CA ALA A 341 10.14 -27.02 -26.05
C ALA A 341 8.83 -27.49 -25.41
N GLY A 342 7.73 -27.40 -26.17
CA GLY A 342 6.40 -27.84 -25.76
C GLY A 342 5.65 -26.90 -24.82
N GLY A 343 5.96 -25.59 -24.82
CA GLY A 343 5.20 -24.59 -24.06
C GLY A 343 5.97 -23.29 -23.87
N TYR A 344 5.83 -22.66 -22.70
CA TYR A 344 6.50 -21.41 -22.34
C TYR A 344 6.99 -21.38 -20.90
N ALA A 345 7.89 -20.43 -20.62
CA ALA A 345 8.39 -20.15 -19.29
C ALA A 345 8.20 -18.67 -18.96
N ILE A 346 7.97 -18.37 -17.67
CA ILE A 346 7.87 -17.03 -17.11
C ILE A 346 8.80 -16.92 -15.91
N GLU A 347 9.44 -15.76 -15.81
CA GLU A 347 10.24 -15.36 -14.65
C GLU A 347 9.77 -14.01 -14.15
N MET A 348 9.69 -13.86 -12.82
CA MET A 348 9.44 -12.58 -12.16
C MET A 348 10.41 -12.37 -11.00
N ALA A 349 10.86 -11.12 -10.82
CA ALA A 349 11.51 -10.63 -9.62
C ALA A 349 10.68 -9.50 -9.03
N ILE A 350 10.10 -9.74 -7.84
CA ILE A 350 9.14 -8.86 -7.19
C ILE A 350 9.81 -8.21 -5.97
N PRO A 351 9.91 -6.87 -5.90
CA PRO A 351 10.65 -6.21 -4.83
C PRO A 351 10.00 -6.37 -3.45
N TRP A 352 10.76 -6.81 -2.45
CA TRP A 352 10.27 -6.91 -1.06
C TRP A 352 9.84 -5.55 -0.49
N ILE A 353 10.51 -4.48 -0.92
CA ILE A 353 10.20 -3.11 -0.50
C ILE A 353 8.75 -2.73 -0.83
N ASN A 354 8.15 -3.28 -1.90
CA ASN A 354 6.77 -2.99 -2.26
C ASN A 354 5.78 -3.57 -1.25
N PHE A 355 6.15 -4.62 -0.53
CA PHE A 355 5.28 -5.25 0.47
C PHE A 355 5.42 -4.60 1.86
N GLY A 356 6.45 -3.75 2.04
CA GLY A 356 6.83 -3.24 3.36
C GLY A 356 7.40 -4.32 4.26
N ILE A 357 8.08 -5.30 3.66
CA ILE A 357 8.70 -6.42 4.35
C ILE A 357 10.20 -6.34 4.15
N VAL A 358 10.94 -6.45 5.25
CA VAL A 358 12.37 -6.76 5.20
C VAL A 358 12.50 -8.28 5.20
N PRO A 359 12.97 -8.92 4.11
CA PRO A 359 13.00 -10.37 4.03
C PRO A 359 13.98 -10.93 5.07
N ALA A 360 13.57 -11.95 5.80
CA ALA A 360 14.39 -12.58 6.83
C ALA A 360 14.39 -14.11 6.65
N ALA A 361 15.50 -14.75 6.97
CA ALA A 361 15.53 -16.20 6.96
C ALA A 361 14.52 -16.77 7.97
N GLN A 362 13.84 -17.83 7.55
CA GLN A 362 12.74 -18.52 8.24
C GLN A 362 11.44 -17.71 8.38
N SER A 363 11.30 -16.54 7.73
CA SER A 363 10.01 -15.89 7.62
C SER A 363 9.12 -16.60 6.60
N SER A 364 7.80 -16.52 6.79
CA SER A 364 6.78 -17.06 5.89
C SER A 364 5.86 -15.96 5.38
N ILE A 365 5.45 -16.05 4.11
CA ILE A 365 4.34 -15.29 3.53
C ILE A 365 3.33 -16.27 2.95
N GLY A 366 2.07 -15.86 2.81
CA GLY A 366 1.09 -16.63 2.04
C GLY A 366 1.41 -16.50 0.55
N PHE A 367 1.33 -17.60 -0.18
CA PHE A 367 1.77 -17.69 -1.56
C PHE A 367 0.94 -18.68 -2.36
N ASP A 368 0.66 -18.32 -3.60
CA ASP A 368 0.17 -19.27 -4.59
C ASP A 368 0.60 -18.91 -6.01
N ILE A 369 0.55 -19.88 -6.91
CA ILE A 369 0.62 -19.63 -8.34
C ILE A 369 -0.66 -20.13 -9.01
N ALA A 370 -1.10 -19.45 -10.06
CA ALA A 370 -2.09 -19.99 -10.98
C ALA A 370 -1.59 -19.96 -12.43
N VAL A 371 -2.10 -20.88 -13.24
CA VAL A 371 -1.90 -20.92 -14.68
C VAL A 371 -3.26 -20.98 -15.35
N ASN A 372 -3.51 -20.00 -16.21
CA ASN A 372 -4.68 -19.92 -17.06
C ASN A 372 -4.39 -20.62 -18.37
N ASP A 373 -5.41 -21.31 -18.88
CA ASP A 373 -5.34 -22.17 -20.06
C ASP A 373 -6.37 -21.72 -21.09
N ASP A 374 -5.90 -21.37 -22.29
CA ASP A 374 -6.72 -21.08 -23.47
C ASP A 374 -6.25 -21.92 -24.66
N ASP A 375 -7.10 -22.83 -25.11
CA ASP A 375 -6.79 -23.78 -26.18
C ASP A 375 -7.39 -23.36 -27.54
N ASN A 376 -8.19 -22.29 -27.59
CA ASN A 376 -8.94 -21.94 -28.81
C ASN A 376 -8.94 -20.45 -29.22
N GLY A 377 -8.27 -19.59 -28.45
CA GLY A 377 -8.27 -18.13 -28.66
C GLY A 377 -9.59 -17.49 -28.21
N GLY A 378 -10.21 -18.08 -27.21
CA GLY A 378 -11.56 -17.79 -26.75
C GLY A 378 -11.58 -17.08 -25.41
N VAL A 379 -12.24 -17.70 -24.44
CA VAL A 379 -12.15 -17.30 -23.03
C VAL A 379 -11.54 -18.48 -22.29
N ARG A 380 -10.86 -18.24 -21.16
CA ARG A 380 -10.16 -19.29 -20.41
C ARG A 380 -10.98 -20.58 -20.25
N GLU A 381 -10.45 -21.70 -20.74
CA GLU A 381 -11.03 -23.03 -20.58
C GLU A 381 -10.76 -23.63 -19.20
N GLY A 382 -9.59 -23.35 -18.63
CA GLY A 382 -9.11 -24.01 -17.42
C GLY A 382 -8.24 -23.13 -16.54
N GLN A 383 -8.19 -23.45 -15.25
CA GLN A 383 -7.21 -22.86 -14.33
C GLN A 383 -6.64 -23.92 -13.39
N LEU A 384 -5.30 -23.97 -13.34
CA LEU A 384 -4.52 -24.72 -12.37
C LEU A 384 -4.00 -23.79 -11.28
N VAL A 385 -3.97 -24.26 -10.04
CA VAL A 385 -3.25 -23.61 -8.93
C VAL A 385 -2.34 -24.59 -8.20
N TRP A 386 -1.45 -24.07 -7.35
CA TRP A 386 -0.66 -24.92 -6.46
C TRP A 386 -1.42 -25.27 -5.18
N ALA A 387 -1.98 -24.29 -4.47
CA ALA A 387 -2.62 -24.49 -3.17
C ALA A 387 -4.08 -24.04 -3.10
N GLY A 388 -4.35 -22.81 -3.53
CA GLY A 388 -5.56 -22.03 -3.27
C GLY A 388 -6.77 -22.43 -4.10
N SER A 389 -7.60 -21.46 -4.48
CA SER A 389 -8.87 -21.69 -5.17
C SER A 389 -9.03 -20.77 -6.39
N VAL A 390 -10.13 -20.92 -7.11
CA VAL A 390 -10.49 -20.01 -8.22
C VAL A 390 -10.68 -18.56 -7.76
N ASP A 391 -10.87 -18.34 -6.44
CA ASP A 391 -11.06 -17.03 -5.83
C ASP A 391 -9.76 -16.38 -5.34
N ASN A 392 -8.58 -16.93 -5.70
CA ASN A 392 -7.29 -16.40 -5.26
C ASN A 392 -7.12 -14.90 -5.50
N TRP A 393 -7.72 -14.35 -6.55
CA TRP A 393 -7.69 -12.92 -6.90
C TRP A 393 -8.38 -11.98 -5.89
N LYS A 394 -9.04 -12.52 -4.86
CA LYS A 394 -9.71 -11.75 -3.79
C LYS A 394 -9.66 -12.41 -2.41
N ASN A 395 -9.21 -13.65 -2.28
CA ASN A 395 -9.26 -14.44 -1.06
C ASN A 395 -7.94 -15.21 -0.85
N THR A 396 -7.27 -14.96 0.27
CA THR A 396 -5.98 -15.56 0.62
C THR A 396 -6.08 -16.72 1.61
N SER A 397 -7.29 -17.07 2.09
CA SER A 397 -7.50 -18.07 3.15
C SER A 397 -7.01 -19.47 2.82
N GLU A 398 -6.89 -19.78 1.53
CA GLU A 398 -6.44 -21.09 1.02
C GLU A 398 -5.01 -21.07 0.46
N PHE A 399 -4.29 -19.95 0.55
CA PHE A 399 -2.91 -19.87 0.06
C PHE A 399 -2.00 -20.85 0.81
N GLY A 400 -0.97 -21.32 0.11
CA GLY A 400 0.11 -22.09 0.71
C GLY A 400 1.11 -21.19 1.43
N ASP A 401 2.09 -21.80 2.09
CA ASP A 401 3.16 -21.10 2.79
C ASP A 401 4.44 -21.07 1.93
N LEU A 402 4.97 -19.88 1.67
CA LEU A 402 6.32 -19.71 1.13
C LEU A 402 7.29 -19.35 2.26
N ILE A 403 8.21 -20.25 2.57
CA ILE A 403 9.23 -20.07 3.61
C ILE A 403 10.55 -19.61 3.00
N LEU A 404 11.11 -18.51 3.51
CA LEU A 404 12.42 -17.99 3.10
C LEU A 404 13.54 -18.77 3.80
N SER A 405 14.22 -19.68 3.11
CA SER A 405 15.29 -20.48 3.71
C SER A 405 16.53 -19.65 4.06
N SER A 406 17.22 -20.01 5.14
CA SER A 406 18.61 -19.59 5.40
C SER A 406 19.63 -20.25 4.47
N THR A 407 19.25 -21.30 3.74
CA THR A 407 20.13 -22.01 2.81
C THR A 407 20.41 -21.15 1.59
N THR A 408 21.70 -20.97 1.26
CA THR A 408 22.14 -20.16 0.13
C THR A 408 22.41 -20.99 -1.13
N VAL A 409 22.26 -20.38 -2.31
CA VAL A 409 22.59 -20.95 -3.62
C VAL A 409 23.35 -19.96 -4.49
N GLY A 410 24.14 -20.48 -5.43
CA GLY A 410 24.99 -19.68 -6.31
C GLY A 410 26.28 -19.22 -5.64
N THR A 411 27.02 -18.37 -6.34
CA THR A 411 28.23 -17.73 -5.83
C THR A 411 27.97 -16.23 -5.68
N PRO A 412 28.46 -15.58 -4.62
CA PRO A 412 28.40 -14.12 -4.53
C PRO A 412 29.02 -13.50 -5.79
N PRO A 413 28.44 -12.45 -6.37
CA PRO A 413 29.08 -11.74 -7.46
C PRO A 413 30.44 -11.25 -6.98
N THR A 414 31.49 -11.50 -7.77
CA THR A 414 32.79 -10.87 -7.54
C THR A 414 32.55 -9.36 -7.57
N PRO A 415 32.82 -8.62 -6.48
CA PRO A 415 32.65 -7.18 -6.50
C PRO A 415 33.48 -6.64 -7.67
N PRO A 416 32.91 -5.80 -8.55
CA PRO A 416 33.76 -5.08 -9.48
C PRO A 416 34.82 -4.37 -8.64
N THR A 417 36.10 -4.49 -9.02
CA THR A 417 37.17 -3.69 -8.40
C THR A 417 36.80 -2.23 -8.60
N GLN A 418 36.22 -1.61 -7.58
CA GLN A 418 35.89 -0.19 -7.63
C GLN A 418 37.20 0.57 -7.86
N PRO A 419 37.21 1.57 -8.76
CA PRO A 419 38.27 2.56 -8.73
C PRO A 419 38.40 3.05 -7.30
N GLN A 420 39.62 3.17 -6.79
CA GLN A 420 39.86 3.71 -5.44
C GLN A 420 39.05 5.00 -5.24
N PRO A 421 38.54 5.27 -4.02
CA PRO A 421 37.76 6.47 -3.74
C PRO A 421 38.56 7.71 -4.14
N VAL A 422 38.17 8.34 -5.24
CA VAL A 422 38.84 9.54 -5.74
C VAL A 422 37.83 10.50 -6.33
N ASN A 423 38.05 11.77 -6.05
CA ASN A 423 37.36 12.85 -6.75
C ASN A 423 37.77 12.82 -8.22
N ARG A 424 36.84 13.22 -9.09
CA ARG A 424 37.10 13.35 -10.53
C ARG A 424 36.84 14.77 -11.00
N TYR A 425 37.51 15.13 -12.08
CA TYR A 425 37.43 16.46 -12.68
C TYR A 425 37.04 16.33 -14.14
N VAL A 426 36.09 17.14 -14.59
CA VAL A 426 35.62 17.17 -15.98
C VAL A 426 35.51 18.61 -16.46
N THR A 427 35.96 18.87 -17.68
CA THR A 427 35.75 20.15 -18.38
C THR A 427 35.14 19.87 -19.74
N PRO A 428 34.58 20.87 -20.44
CA PRO A 428 33.97 20.62 -21.75
C PRO A 428 34.96 19.97 -22.74
N GLN A 429 36.18 20.51 -22.85
CA GLN A 429 37.21 20.00 -23.78
C GLN A 429 38.11 18.90 -23.19
N GLY A 430 38.07 18.68 -21.88
CA GLY A 430 39.05 17.89 -21.15
C GLY A 430 40.44 18.53 -21.13
N ALA A 431 41.36 17.92 -20.39
CA ALA A 431 42.75 18.38 -20.28
C ALA A 431 43.72 17.21 -20.15
N GLY A 432 44.98 17.42 -20.53
CA GLY A 432 46.06 16.45 -20.35
C GLY A 432 45.70 15.03 -20.82
N THR A 433 45.93 14.06 -19.93
CA THR A 433 45.67 12.62 -20.13
C THR A 433 44.19 12.26 -20.19
N LYS A 434 43.29 13.15 -19.74
CA LYS A 434 41.83 12.95 -19.70
C LYS A 434 41.36 11.77 -18.84
N ASP A 435 42.08 11.50 -17.75
CA ASP A 435 41.73 10.47 -16.76
C ASP A 435 40.93 11.02 -15.56
N GLY A 436 40.69 12.33 -15.52
CA GLY A 436 39.96 13.03 -14.48
C GLY A 436 40.65 13.04 -13.13
N SER A 437 41.96 12.78 -13.04
CA SER A 437 42.73 12.80 -11.77
C SER A 437 42.91 14.20 -11.19
N SER A 438 42.82 15.24 -12.01
CA SER A 438 42.96 16.65 -11.62
C SER A 438 42.35 17.55 -12.71
N TRP A 439 42.24 18.85 -12.45
CA TRP A 439 41.90 19.82 -13.50
C TRP A 439 42.87 19.79 -14.70
N ALA A 440 44.16 19.52 -14.48
CA ALA A 440 45.17 19.42 -15.53
C ALA A 440 45.00 18.17 -16.41
N ASN A 441 44.30 17.14 -15.90
CA ASN A 441 44.04 15.87 -16.56
C ASN A 441 42.52 15.59 -16.70
N ALA A 442 41.70 16.64 -16.74
CA ALA A 442 40.24 16.53 -16.67
C ALA A 442 39.66 15.66 -17.80
N PHE A 443 38.63 14.88 -17.48
CA PHE A 443 37.82 14.21 -18.50
C PHE A 443 37.25 15.21 -19.50
N LYS A 444 37.06 14.77 -20.75
CA LYS A 444 36.32 15.52 -21.76
C LYS A 444 34.83 15.24 -21.61
N GLY A 445 34.08 16.20 -21.09
CA GLY A 445 32.65 16.06 -20.81
C GLY A 445 31.74 16.46 -21.96
N ASP A 446 32.16 17.37 -22.85
CA ASP A 446 31.33 17.84 -23.96
C ASP A 446 31.41 16.89 -25.17
N GLN A 447 30.93 15.67 -24.96
CA GLN A 447 30.82 14.60 -25.95
C GLN A 447 29.82 13.56 -25.46
N VAL A 448 29.29 12.75 -26.37
CA VAL A 448 28.36 11.66 -26.03
C VAL A 448 29.00 10.74 -24.97
N GLY A 449 28.33 10.60 -23.83
CA GLY A 449 28.78 9.77 -22.71
C GLY A 449 29.94 10.33 -21.89
N GLY A 450 30.42 11.54 -22.19
CA GLY A 450 31.57 12.16 -21.50
C GLY A 450 31.33 12.35 -20.00
N LEU A 451 30.16 12.90 -19.62
CA LEU A 451 29.79 13.04 -18.21
C LEU A 451 29.53 11.69 -17.54
N GLN A 452 28.92 10.74 -18.24
CA GLN A 452 28.65 9.41 -17.71
C GLN A 452 29.95 8.68 -17.36
N ALA A 453 30.96 8.76 -18.22
CA ALA A 453 32.27 8.17 -17.96
C ALA A 453 32.92 8.78 -16.70
N ALA A 454 32.86 10.10 -16.56
CA ALA A 454 33.40 10.79 -15.38
C ALA A 454 32.63 10.44 -14.10
N TRP A 455 31.30 10.35 -14.16
CA TRP A 455 30.45 9.92 -13.03
C TRP A 455 30.72 8.48 -12.61
N ASN A 456 30.85 7.56 -13.57
CA ASN A 456 31.16 6.15 -13.29
C ASN A 456 32.57 5.99 -12.68
N ALA A 457 33.53 6.84 -13.10
CA ALA A 457 34.88 6.85 -12.55
C ALA A 457 34.99 7.53 -11.17
N THR A 458 33.92 8.19 -10.70
CA THR A 458 33.84 8.84 -9.39
C THR A 458 33.37 7.83 -8.35
N GLY A 459 34.10 7.72 -7.23
CA GLY A 459 33.73 6.83 -6.12
C GLY A 459 32.38 7.20 -5.48
N ASN A 460 31.73 6.23 -4.83
CA ASN A 460 30.38 6.41 -4.27
C ASN A 460 30.28 7.44 -3.16
N THR A 461 31.38 7.77 -2.48
CA THR A 461 31.42 8.78 -1.42
C THR A 461 32.31 9.97 -1.80
N ASN A 462 32.52 10.19 -3.11
CA ASN A 462 33.40 11.21 -3.66
C ASN A 462 32.64 12.24 -4.49
N THR A 463 33.38 13.26 -4.94
CA THR A 463 32.86 14.36 -5.74
C THR A 463 33.37 14.31 -7.18
N LEU A 464 32.44 14.44 -8.13
CA LEU A 464 32.73 14.84 -9.50
C LEU A 464 32.67 16.37 -9.57
N TYR A 465 33.83 17.00 -9.77
CA TYR A 465 33.93 18.43 -10.01
C TYR A 465 33.79 18.75 -11.49
N ILE A 466 32.89 19.68 -11.81
CA ILE A 466 32.58 20.10 -13.20
C ILE A 466 33.05 21.52 -13.42
N GLY A 467 34.02 21.72 -14.32
CA GLY A 467 34.62 23.01 -14.59
C GLY A 467 33.79 23.87 -15.53
N SER A 468 34.09 25.18 -15.54
CA SER A 468 33.40 26.20 -16.33
C SER A 468 33.27 25.87 -17.82
N GLY A 469 32.26 26.48 -18.44
CA GLY A 469 32.03 26.44 -19.87
C GLY A 469 30.70 25.78 -20.23
N MET A 470 30.31 25.92 -21.49
CA MET A 470 29.09 25.33 -22.02
C MET A 470 29.38 23.93 -22.55
N TYR A 471 28.62 22.95 -22.08
CA TYR A 471 28.56 21.59 -22.59
C TYR A 471 27.43 21.55 -23.62
N THR A 472 27.81 21.63 -24.88
CA THR A 472 26.93 21.86 -26.04
C THR A 472 26.35 20.58 -26.65
N VAL A 473 26.94 19.41 -26.37
CA VAL A 473 26.46 18.10 -26.85
C VAL A 473 25.34 17.61 -25.93
N PRO A 474 24.09 17.51 -26.42
CA PRO A 474 22.98 17.01 -25.63
C PRO A 474 23.25 15.58 -25.16
N GLN A 475 23.13 15.35 -23.85
CA GLN A 475 23.40 14.06 -23.24
C GLN A 475 22.52 13.85 -22.01
N THR A 476 22.34 12.60 -21.63
CA THR A 476 21.67 12.23 -20.38
C THR A 476 22.69 11.59 -19.45
N LEU A 477 22.83 12.14 -18.25
CA LEU A 477 23.60 11.57 -17.16
C LEU A 477 22.67 10.69 -16.33
N SER A 478 22.92 9.37 -16.33
CA SER A 478 22.23 8.43 -15.46
C SER A 478 22.99 8.30 -14.14
N LEU A 479 22.34 8.69 -13.03
CA LEU A 479 22.91 8.50 -11.68
C LEU A 479 22.71 7.03 -11.26
N SER A 480 23.47 6.11 -11.84
CA SER A 480 23.32 4.66 -11.61
C SER A 480 23.64 4.20 -10.18
N SER A 481 24.21 5.06 -9.35
CA SER A 481 24.61 4.82 -7.96
C SER A 481 24.74 6.14 -7.22
N GLY A 482 24.50 6.13 -5.92
CA GLY A 482 24.78 7.25 -5.02
C GLY A 482 25.71 6.84 -3.88
N GLY A 483 25.61 7.56 -2.76
CA GLY A 483 26.41 7.38 -1.56
C GLY A 483 25.94 6.23 -0.68
N THR A 484 26.56 6.11 0.49
CA THR A 484 26.25 5.04 1.46
C THR A 484 25.27 5.48 2.53
N ASP A 485 25.29 6.76 2.87
CA ASP A 485 24.43 7.38 3.89
C ASP A 485 24.42 8.91 3.71
N ALA A 486 23.64 9.60 4.56
CA ALA A 486 23.44 11.04 4.48
C ALA A 486 24.70 11.90 4.75
N LEU A 487 25.74 11.33 5.39
CA LEU A 487 27.05 11.97 5.61
C LEU A 487 28.03 11.68 4.47
N HIS A 488 27.87 10.55 3.78
CA HIS A 488 28.78 10.04 2.75
C HIS A 488 28.10 9.95 1.36
N MET A 489 27.53 11.08 0.91
CA MET A 489 26.84 11.17 -0.39
C MET A 489 27.79 11.21 -1.59
N LYS A 490 27.35 10.66 -2.73
CA LYS A 490 28.02 10.87 -4.03
C LYS A 490 27.64 12.23 -4.59
N LYS A 491 28.64 13.04 -4.99
CA LYS A 491 28.40 14.44 -5.33
C LYS A 491 28.78 14.77 -6.77
N LEU A 492 28.02 15.65 -7.39
CA LEU A 492 28.38 16.39 -8.60
C LEU A 492 28.31 17.87 -8.26
N ILE A 493 29.45 18.56 -8.34
CA ILE A 493 29.57 19.96 -7.94
C ILE A 493 30.20 20.76 -9.08
N GLY A 494 29.48 21.76 -9.58
CA GLY A 494 30.02 22.72 -10.51
C GLY A 494 31.02 23.67 -9.85
N VAL A 495 32.06 24.05 -10.59
CA VAL A 495 33.14 24.91 -10.13
C VAL A 495 33.39 25.98 -11.18
N ASN A 496 33.36 27.24 -10.74
CA ASN A 496 33.80 28.35 -11.56
C ASN A 496 35.34 28.34 -11.68
N THR A 497 35.86 27.73 -12.74
CA THR A 497 37.29 27.69 -13.09
C THR A 497 37.71 28.89 -13.95
N GLY A 498 36.95 30.00 -13.91
CA GLY A 498 37.24 31.25 -14.61
C GLY A 498 36.21 31.66 -15.67
N GLY A 499 35.22 30.82 -15.98
CA GLY A 499 34.21 31.06 -17.01
C GLY A 499 32.75 31.08 -16.51
N GLY A 500 32.53 31.21 -15.21
CA GLY A 500 31.21 31.05 -14.58
C GLY A 500 30.89 29.59 -14.22
N LEU A 501 29.66 29.32 -13.77
CA LEU A 501 29.22 27.96 -13.50
C LEU A 501 29.15 27.13 -14.80
N PRO A 502 29.38 25.81 -14.73
CA PRO A 502 29.15 24.92 -15.88
C PRO A 502 27.69 24.96 -16.33
N GLU A 503 27.49 25.03 -17.64
CA GLU A 503 26.18 25.08 -18.26
C GLU A 503 25.97 23.92 -19.24
N PHE A 504 24.85 23.20 -19.12
CA PHE A 504 24.50 22.06 -19.96
C PHE A 504 23.34 22.43 -20.89
N LYS A 505 23.54 22.26 -22.19
CA LYS A 505 22.53 22.59 -23.20
C LYS A 505 21.98 21.34 -23.87
N GLY A 506 20.66 21.20 -23.87
CA GLY A 506 19.93 20.15 -24.57
C GLY A 506 19.34 20.62 -25.91
N ASP A 507 18.34 19.90 -26.38
CA ASP A 507 17.67 20.04 -27.69
C ASP A 507 16.18 20.46 -27.61
N PHE A 508 15.64 20.73 -26.42
CA PHE A 508 14.27 21.17 -26.22
C PHE A 508 14.03 22.60 -26.72
N THR A 509 12.90 22.77 -27.40
CA THR A 509 12.29 24.07 -27.74
C THR A 509 10.78 23.98 -27.60
N LEU A 510 10.07 25.11 -27.58
CA LEU A 510 8.60 25.11 -27.59
C LEU A 510 7.99 24.37 -28.80
N SER A 511 8.69 24.37 -29.94
CA SER A 511 8.30 23.66 -31.16
C SER A 511 8.77 22.19 -31.19
N ASN A 512 9.74 21.83 -30.36
CA ASN A 512 10.31 20.49 -30.27
C ASN A 512 10.36 20.03 -28.80
N GLN A 513 9.28 19.41 -28.34
CA GLN A 513 9.15 18.91 -26.97
C GLN A 513 9.66 17.46 -26.83
N GLY A 514 10.78 17.11 -27.45
CA GLY A 514 11.40 15.79 -27.31
C GLY A 514 11.72 15.49 -25.83
N SER A 515 11.39 14.31 -25.34
CA SER A 515 11.32 13.97 -23.90
C SER A 515 12.67 13.77 -23.17
N ARG A 516 13.75 14.37 -23.67
CA ARG A 516 15.10 14.17 -23.12
C ARG A 516 15.22 14.76 -21.70
N LYS A 517 15.83 13.96 -20.82
CA LYS A 517 16.25 14.37 -19.47
C LYS A 517 17.73 14.73 -19.47
N PHE A 518 18.16 15.74 -18.72
CA PHE A 518 19.59 15.92 -18.47
C PHE A 518 20.07 14.92 -17.42
N ILE A 519 19.53 14.98 -16.21
CA ILE A 519 19.82 13.99 -15.16
C ILE A 519 18.63 13.03 -15.06
N ASP A 520 18.92 11.74 -15.22
CA ASP A 520 17.97 10.65 -14.98
C ASP A 520 18.46 9.85 -13.76
N VAL A 521 17.65 9.82 -12.71
CA VAL A 521 17.93 9.04 -11.50
C VAL A 521 17.07 7.78 -11.55
N PRO A 522 17.67 6.60 -11.76
CA PRO A 522 16.96 5.33 -11.71
C PRO A 522 16.27 5.06 -10.36
N LEU A 523 15.40 4.06 -10.34
CA LEU A 523 14.68 3.62 -9.14
C LEU A 523 15.67 3.21 -8.04
N ASN A 524 15.42 3.66 -6.81
CA ASN A 524 16.17 3.29 -5.60
C ASN A 524 17.67 3.65 -5.69
N VAL A 525 17.96 4.90 -6.03
CA VAL A 525 19.31 5.48 -5.97
C VAL A 525 19.34 6.52 -4.86
N ASN A 526 20.00 6.16 -3.77
CA ASN A 526 20.00 6.94 -2.53
C ASN A 526 21.27 7.79 -2.37
N TYR A 527 21.20 8.81 -1.51
CA TYR A 527 22.34 9.57 -0.99
C TYR A 527 23.18 10.26 -2.07
N TRP A 528 22.56 11.14 -2.86
CA TRP A 528 23.23 11.89 -3.92
C TRP A 528 23.02 13.40 -3.80
N TRP A 529 24.00 14.13 -4.31
CA TRP A 529 24.08 15.58 -4.20
C TRP A 529 24.46 16.21 -5.54
N ILE A 530 23.64 17.12 -6.05
CA ILE A 530 23.92 17.94 -7.24
C ILE A 530 23.98 19.40 -6.84
N GLN A 531 25.02 20.11 -7.25
CA GLN A 531 25.21 21.51 -6.88
C GLN A 531 25.91 22.37 -7.93
N ASP A 532 25.56 23.67 -7.95
CA ASP A 532 26.28 24.74 -8.66
C ASP A 532 26.35 24.52 -10.20
N ILE A 533 25.24 24.12 -10.81
CA ILE A 533 25.16 23.90 -12.27
C ILE A 533 23.97 24.64 -12.89
N ILE A 534 24.07 24.90 -14.19
CA ILE A 534 23.00 25.47 -15.00
C ILE A 534 22.57 24.44 -16.06
N ILE A 535 21.27 24.20 -16.19
CA ILE A 535 20.69 23.27 -17.17
C ILE A 535 19.79 24.08 -18.11
N ARG A 536 19.91 23.90 -19.42
CA ARG A 536 19.08 24.61 -20.42
C ARG A 536 18.59 23.69 -21.51
N ASN A 537 17.40 23.97 -22.05
CA ASN A 537 16.89 23.29 -23.24
C ASN A 537 16.79 21.77 -23.06
N TYR A 538 16.38 21.29 -21.90
CA TYR A 538 15.98 19.89 -21.72
C TYR A 538 14.47 19.82 -21.46
N PHE A 539 13.82 18.74 -21.88
CA PHE A 539 12.42 18.56 -21.52
C PHE A 539 12.27 18.36 -20.01
N THR A 540 13.17 17.58 -19.40
CA THR A 540 13.28 17.52 -17.93
C THR A 540 14.70 17.81 -17.48
N GLY A 541 14.89 18.75 -16.57
CA GLY A 541 16.21 19.02 -15.99
C GLY A 541 16.71 17.82 -15.19
N ILE A 542 16.00 17.49 -14.11
CA ILE A 542 16.30 16.35 -13.24
C ILE A 542 15.04 15.51 -13.06
N TYR A 543 15.11 14.23 -13.42
CA TYR A 543 14.03 13.27 -13.21
C TYR A 543 14.43 12.24 -12.16
N VAL A 544 13.63 12.09 -11.11
CA VAL A 544 13.86 11.12 -10.02
C VAL A 544 12.82 10.02 -10.09
N ASN A 545 13.25 8.81 -10.44
CA ASN A 545 12.37 7.66 -10.65
C ASN A 545 12.08 6.84 -9.38
N GLY A 546 11.93 7.51 -8.24
CA GLY A 546 11.28 6.91 -7.08
C GLY A 546 12.12 6.06 -6.15
N GLN A 547 11.50 5.71 -5.02
CA GLN A 547 12.06 4.91 -3.94
C GLN A 547 13.47 5.34 -3.52
N SER A 548 13.74 6.64 -3.58
CA SER A 548 15.06 7.21 -3.34
C SER A 548 15.07 8.02 -2.04
N GLU A 549 16.13 7.87 -1.27
CA GLU A 549 16.36 8.58 0.00
C GLU A 549 17.59 9.49 -0.11
N GLY A 550 17.60 10.63 0.59
CA GLY A 550 18.83 11.41 0.80
C GLY A 550 19.25 12.22 -0.42
N ILE A 551 18.37 13.12 -0.84
CA ILE A 551 18.52 13.90 -2.07
C ILE A 551 18.89 15.34 -1.73
N ARG A 552 19.97 15.86 -2.34
CA ARG A 552 20.42 17.26 -2.20
C ARG A 552 20.55 17.91 -3.58
N ILE A 553 19.84 19.02 -3.80
CA ILE A 553 19.91 19.82 -5.03
C ILE A 553 20.13 21.28 -4.63
N TYR A 554 21.34 21.79 -4.78
CA TYR A 554 21.72 23.12 -4.27
C TYR A 554 22.19 24.05 -5.39
N ASN A 555 21.61 25.24 -5.47
CA ASN A 555 21.98 26.26 -6.46
C ASN A 555 22.02 25.69 -7.89
N VAL A 556 20.98 24.94 -8.25
CA VAL A 556 20.78 24.40 -9.59
C VAL A 556 19.76 25.28 -10.29
N SER A 557 20.15 25.89 -11.40
CA SER A 557 19.24 26.69 -12.22
C SER A 557 18.85 25.92 -13.47
N VAL A 558 17.59 26.01 -13.87
CA VAL A 558 17.10 25.39 -15.10
C VAL A 558 16.39 26.45 -15.95
N HIS A 559 16.61 26.43 -17.26
CA HIS A 559 15.99 27.39 -18.19
C HIS A 559 15.45 26.70 -19.45
N ASP A 560 14.34 27.21 -19.97
CA ASP A 560 13.75 26.80 -21.26
C ASP A 560 13.51 25.27 -21.31
N MET A 561 12.52 24.81 -20.55
CA MET A 561 12.28 23.37 -20.29
C MET A 561 10.79 23.02 -20.23
N SER A 562 10.43 21.74 -20.14
CA SER A 562 9.08 21.37 -19.68
C SER A 562 9.00 21.33 -18.15
N ASP A 563 9.79 20.47 -17.52
CA ASP A 563 9.83 20.26 -16.08
C ASP A 563 11.26 20.50 -15.55
N GLY A 564 11.43 21.28 -14.48
CA GLY A 564 12.74 21.52 -13.89
C GLY A 564 13.25 20.34 -13.11
N VAL A 565 12.61 20.05 -11.97
CA VAL A 565 12.83 18.83 -11.20
C VAL A 565 11.51 18.07 -11.09
N TYR A 566 11.51 16.81 -11.51
CA TYR A 566 10.36 15.93 -11.38
C TYR A 566 10.70 14.75 -10.46
N PHE A 567 10.12 14.77 -9.27
CA PHE A 567 10.10 13.66 -8.33
C PHE A 567 8.86 12.78 -8.56
N TRP A 568 9.09 11.56 -9.01
CA TRP A 568 8.09 10.50 -8.96
C TRP A 568 8.41 9.61 -7.76
N GLY A 569 7.60 9.65 -6.70
CA GLY A 569 7.87 9.02 -5.40
C GLY A 569 7.94 7.50 -5.43
N LYS A 570 7.04 6.88 -6.21
CA LYS A 570 6.94 5.42 -6.39
C LYS A 570 6.80 4.64 -5.06
N ALA A 571 6.06 5.22 -4.10
CA ALA A 571 5.54 4.42 -2.99
C ALA A 571 4.56 3.36 -3.50
N THR A 572 4.06 2.52 -2.60
CA THR A 572 3.06 1.47 -2.90
C THR A 572 1.97 1.48 -1.85
N ARG A 573 0.79 0.92 -2.14
CA ARG A 573 -0.33 0.84 -1.16
C ARG A 573 0.05 0.13 0.13
N SER A 574 0.92 -0.89 0.03
CA SER A 574 1.41 -1.64 1.18
C SER A 574 2.54 -0.92 1.91
N ASN A 575 3.35 -0.11 1.21
CA ASN A 575 4.49 0.57 1.80
C ASN A 575 4.56 2.03 1.34
N PRO A 576 3.81 2.93 2.00
CA PRO A 576 3.92 4.36 1.79
C PRO A 576 5.33 4.90 2.05
N ASP A 577 6.03 4.34 3.05
CA ASP A 577 7.37 4.77 3.46
C ASP A 577 8.46 4.47 2.42
N ALA A 578 8.19 3.54 1.48
CA ALA A 578 9.06 3.30 0.32
C ALA A 578 9.13 4.50 -0.62
N GLY A 579 8.24 5.48 -0.49
CA GLY A 579 8.25 6.69 -1.29
C GLY A 579 9.59 7.45 -1.26
N THR A 580 9.83 8.29 -2.26
CA THR A 580 11.03 9.15 -2.28
C THR A 580 10.97 10.15 -1.11
N HIS A 581 12.03 10.21 -0.31
CA HIS A 581 12.05 11.04 0.89
C HIS A 581 13.45 11.54 1.26
N ASP A 582 13.51 12.34 2.32
CA ASP A 582 14.71 13.10 2.68
C ASP A 582 15.20 13.97 1.51
N ILE A 583 14.34 14.88 1.05
CA ILE A 583 14.59 15.75 -0.11
C ILE A 583 14.90 17.17 0.36
N VAL A 584 16.01 17.74 -0.10
CA VAL A 584 16.30 19.17 0.06
C VAL A 584 16.66 19.79 -1.29
N VAL A 585 15.85 20.75 -1.72
CA VAL A 585 16.15 21.62 -2.86
C VAL A 585 16.34 23.03 -2.32
N LYS A 586 17.53 23.62 -2.52
CA LYS A 586 17.84 24.95 -2.03
C LYS A 586 18.45 25.82 -3.11
N ASP A 587 17.88 27.01 -3.28
CA ASP A 587 18.28 28.03 -4.25
C ASP A 587 18.19 27.55 -5.71
N GLY A 588 18.10 28.51 -6.64
CA GLY A 588 18.09 28.24 -8.07
C GLY A 588 17.02 29.04 -8.79
N ASN A 589 17.30 29.38 -10.05
CA ASN A 589 16.37 30.07 -10.92
C ASN A 589 15.81 29.10 -11.96
N TYR A 590 14.50 28.97 -11.98
CA TYR A 590 13.75 28.07 -12.85
C TYR A 590 12.89 28.93 -13.77
N THR A 591 13.37 29.20 -14.98
CA THR A 591 12.72 30.14 -15.88
C THR A 591 12.23 29.49 -17.17
N ASN A 592 11.16 30.02 -17.74
CA ASN A 592 10.60 29.58 -19.02
C ASN A 592 10.26 28.08 -19.04
N PHE A 593 9.79 27.52 -17.92
CA PHE A 593 9.25 26.17 -17.91
C PHE A 593 7.83 26.16 -18.49
N THR A 594 7.50 25.13 -19.27
CA THR A 594 6.15 25.01 -19.85
C THR A 594 5.19 24.20 -18.99
N LYS A 595 5.69 23.35 -18.08
CA LYS A 595 4.88 22.57 -17.15
C LYS A 595 5.19 22.92 -15.71
N ARG A 596 6.36 22.56 -15.16
CA ARG A 596 6.64 22.73 -13.73
C ARG A 596 8.06 23.18 -13.46
N ALA A 597 8.27 24.06 -12.47
CA ALA A 597 9.62 24.24 -11.92
C ALA A 597 10.00 23.02 -11.08
N ILE A 598 9.15 22.67 -10.10
CA ILE A 598 9.31 21.47 -9.28
C ILE A 598 7.99 20.72 -9.17
N ARG A 599 8.05 19.40 -9.37
CA ARG A 599 6.89 18.51 -9.37
C ARG A 599 7.12 17.32 -8.45
N PHE A 600 6.14 17.07 -7.57
CA PHE A 600 6.00 15.85 -6.78
C PHE A 600 4.79 15.07 -7.26
N ARG A 601 4.95 13.75 -7.38
CA ARG A 601 3.86 12.80 -7.61
C ARG A 601 4.10 11.47 -6.95
N ASN A 602 3.02 10.83 -6.49
CA ASN A 602 2.94 9.41 -6.22
C ASN A 602 3.89 8.95 -5.09
N GLY A 603 3.83 9.64 -3.95
CA GLY A 603 4.40 9.19 -2.69
C GLY A 603 5.75 9.82 -2.35
N ASN A 604 5.85 11.14 -2.39
CA ASN A 604 7.02 11.86 -1.91
C ASN A 604 6.72 12.44 -0.53
N TYR A 605 7.68 12.36 0.39
CA TYR A 605 7.51 12.95 1.71
C TYR A 605 8.81 13.48 2.30
N LEU A 606 8.70 14.28 3.37
CA LEU A 606 9.84 14.89 4.04
C LEU A 606 10.73 15.69 3.07
N ALA A 607 10.10 16.62 2.34
CA ALA A 607 10.77 17.48 1.37
C ALA A 607 10.84 18.93 1.85
N SER A 608 11.98 19.59 1.61
CA SER A 608 12.19 21.01 1.90
C SER A 608 12.67 21.74 0.65
N ILE A 609 11.86 22.68 0.17
CA ILE A 609 12.12 23.51 -1.00
C ILE A 609 12.33 24.94 -0.52
N ILE A 610 13.55 25.44 -0.67
CA ILE A 610 14.03 26.63 0.03
C ILE A 610 14.61 27.62 -0.97
N GLY A 611 14.14 28.87 -1.01
CA GLY A 611 14.78 29.93 -1.79
C GLY A 611 14.76 29.75 -3.33
N VAL A 612 13.89 28.87 -3.84
CA VAL A 612 13.74 28.63 -5.28
C VAL A 612 12.88 29.71 -5.92
N ASN A 613 13.34 30.27 -7.05
CA ASN A 613 12.58 31.23 -7.86
C ASN A 613 12.08 30.56 -9.15
N ALA A 614 10.76 30.46 -9.29
CA ALA A 614 10.07 29.86 -10.43
C ALA A 614 9.33 30.94 -11.24
N ASP A 615 9.75 31.15 -12.49
CA ASP A 615 9.11 32.06 -13.44
C ASP A 615 8.76 31.31 -14.74
N ALA A 616 7.47 31.11 -15.01
CA ALA A 616 7.05 30.36 -16.20
C ALA A 616 7.28 31.14 -17.52
N GLY A 617 7.61 32.43 -17.47
CA GLY A 617 7.86 33.27 -18.64
C GLY A 617 6.59 33.92 -19.24
N GLY A 618 5.42 33.72 -18.63
CA GLY A 618 4.19 34.39 -19.01
C GLY A 618 3.67 33.98 -20.39
N GLN A 619 2.87 34.85 -21.00
CA GLN A 619 2.26 34.61 -22.31
C GLN A 619 3.30 34.34 -23.40
N ALA A 620 4.48 34.97 -23.33
CA ALA A 620 5.54 34.83 -24.32
C ALA A 620 6.12 33.40 -24.37
N ASN A 621 6.01 32.64 -23.29
CA ASN A 621 6.51 31.28 -23.18
C ASN A 621 5.39 30.22 -23.15
N TRP A 622 4.13 30.63 -23.31
CA TRP A 622 2.99 29.71 -23.26
C TRP A 622 2.88 28.84 -24.53
N ASN A 623 2.48 27.59 -24.34
CA ASN A 623 2.16 26.61 -25.40
C ASN A 623 0.82 25.94 -25.08
N SER A 624 -0.09 25.89 -26.06
CA SER A 624 -1.49 25.49 -25.89
C SER A 624 -1.72 24.05 -25.43
N SER A 625 -0.72 23.17 -25.52
CA SER A 625 -0.83 21.78 -25.03
C SER A 625 -0.28 21.59 -23.61
N ASN A 626 0.16 22.68 -22.96
CA ASN A 626 0.82 22.64 -21.66
C ASN A 626 0.06 23.49 -20.62
N PHE A 627 0.14 23.05 -19.37
CA PHE A 627 -0.42 23.73 -18.21
C PHE A 627 0.75 24.13 -17.34
N PRO A 628 1.19 25.39 -17.29
CA PRO A 628 2.29 25.78 -16.42
C PRO A 628 1.82 25.96 -14.97
N SER A 629 2.58 25.42 -14.03
CA SER A 629 2.48 25.76 -12.62
C SER A 629 3.87 25.86 -12.01
N GLY A 630 4.12 26.76 -11.07
CA GLY A 630 5.44 26.86 -10.43
C GLY A 630 5.81 25.58 -9.69
N PHE A 631 5.09 25.31 -8.62
CA PHE A 631 5.29 24.13 -7.76
C PHE A 631 4.03 23.28 -7.74
N SER A 632 4.17 21.97 -7.96
CA SER A 632 3.01 21.07 -7.93
C SER A 632 3.23 19.84 -7.07
N VAL A 633 2.22 19.50 -6.28
CA VAL A 633 2.18 18.34 -5.39
C VAL A 633 0.93 17.50 -5.69
N GLY A 634 1.05 16.18 -5.64
CA GLY A 634 -0.09 15.28 -5.67
C GLY A 634 -0.30 14.52 -6.98
N ASN A 635 -1.21 13.56 -6.89
CA ASN A 635 -1.46 12.56 -7.92
C ASN A 635 -2.39 13.04 -9.02
N SER A 636 -2.47 12.28 -10.12
CA SER A 636 -3.63 12.32 -11.02
C SER A 636 -4.68 11.29 -10.62
N PRO A 637 -5.97 11.46 -11.00
CA PRO A 637 -7.02 10.47 -10.73
C PRO A 637 -6.78 9.07 -11.30
N ALA A 638 -5.81 8.90 -12.20
CA ALA A 638 -5.39 7.61 -12.78
C ALA A 638 -4.30 6.91 -11.95
N GLU A 639 -3.80 7.53 -10.89
CA GLU A 639 -2.77 7.00 -9.98
C GLU A 639 -3.41 6.47 -8.69
N SER A 640 -2.71 5.62 -7.94
CA SER A 640 -3.25 4.84 -6.81
C SER A 640 -3.93 5.73 -5.76
N PRO A 641 -5.15 5.38 -5.29
CA PRO A 641 -5.88 6.14 -4.29
C PRO A 641 -5.33 5.96 -2.86
N HIS A 642 -4.22 5.22 -2.69
CA HIS A 642 -3.60 4.93 -1.39
C HIS A 642 -2.23 5.58 -1.19
N ILE A 643 -1.74 6.30 -2.19
CA ILE A 643 -0.37 6.81 -2.23
C ILE A 643 -0.41 8.33 -2.32
N PHE A 644 0.15 9.03 -1.33
CA PHE A 644 0.00 10.47 -1.22
C PHE A 644 1.33 11.16 -1.03
N ASP A 645 1.46 12.37 -1.58
CA ASP A 645 2.56 13.26 -1.23
C ASP A 645 2.22 14.00 0.08
N HIS A 646 3.15 14.07 1.03
CA HIS A 646 2.89 14.69 2.33
C HIS A 646 4.14 15.24 3.03
N ASP A 647 3.94 16.06 4.05
CA ASP A 647 5.05 16.65 4.84
C ASP A 647 6.08 17.39 3.97
N ILE A 648 5.59 18.26 3.10
CA ILE A 648 6.40 19.07 2.18
C ILE A 648 6.38 20.53 2.65
N LEU A 649 7.58 21.10 2.80
CA LEU A 649 7.84 22.49 3.16
C LEU A 649 8.29 23.29 1.93
N PHE A 650 7.57 24.36 1.63
CA PHE A 650 7.97 25.41 0.70
C PHE A 650 8.30 26.67 1.49
N GLN A 651 9.56 27.09 1.48
CA GLN A 651 10.03 28.17 2.32
C GLN A 651 10.84 29.19 1.52
N ASP A 652 10.50 30.47 1.65
CA ASP A 652 11.16 31.56 0.92
C ASP A 652 11.18 31.35 -0.61
N VAL A 653 10.20 30.62 -1.15
CA VAL A 653 10.11 30.34 -2.59
C VAL A 653 9.18 31.32 -3.30
N THR A 654 9.41 31.55 -4.59
CA THR A 654 8.58 32.43 -5.42
C THR A 654 8.09 31.70 -6.65
N ALA A 655 6.79 31.82 -6.97
CA ALA A 655 6.19 31.36 -8.22
C ALA A 655 5.59 32.55 -8.97
N ARG A 656 5.80 32.64 -10.28
CA ARG A 656 5.23 33.74 -11.07
C ARG A 656 4.95 33.39 -12.53
N ASN A 657 4.10 34.22 -13.13
CA ASN A 657 3.84 34.28 -14.57
C ASN A 657 3.31 32.98 -15.18
N SER A 658 2.62 32.13 -14.41
CA SER A 658 1.99 30.92 -14.95
C SER A 658 0.82 31.29 -15.86
N TRP A 659 1.04 31.19 -17.17
CA TRP A 659 0.08 31.59 -18.19
C TRP A 659 -0.58 30.41 -18.89
N HIS A 660 -1.90 30.39 -18.92
CA HIS A 660 -2.69 29.50 -19.75
C HIS A 660 -3.93 30.25 -20.26
N GLU A 661 -4.26 30.10 -21.54
CA GLU A 661 -5.47 30.68 -22.12
C GLU A 661 -6.31 29.64 -22.89
N SER A 662 -7.63 29.74 -22.75
CA SER A 662 -8.61 28.86 -23.41
C SER A 662 -9.88 29.63 -23.79
N GLY A 663 -9.69 30.82 -24.39
CA GLY A 663 -10.81 31.70 -24.77
C GLY A 663 -11.69 32.09 -23.58
N THR A 664 -13.00 31.89 -23.69
CA THR A 664 -13.97 32.15 -22.61
C THR A 664 -14.10 31.03 -21.58
N SER A 665 -13.50 29.86 -21.86
CA SER A 665 -13.48 28.72 -20.95
C SER A 665 -12.57 28.97 -19.74
N TYR A 666 -12.47 27.99 -18.86
CA TYR A 666 -11.59 28.04 -17.71
C TYR A 666 -10.10 28.05 -18.13
N TRP A 667 -9.31 28.89 -17.46
CA TRP A 667 -7.86 29.02 -17.65
C TRP A 667 -7.16 28.37 -16.46
N ASN A 668 -6.09 27.60 -16.70
CA ASN A 668 -5.44 26.75 -15.71
C ASN A 668 -3.91 27.00 -15.74
N GLY A 669 -3.49 28.04 -15.03
CA GLY A 669 -2.09 28.45 -14.92
C GLY A 669 -1.86 29.07 -13.55
N ASP A 670 -1.13 28.35 -12.69
CA ASP A 670 -1.10 28.59 -11.24
C ASP A 670 0.32 28.77 -10.67
N GLY A 671 0.49 29.48 -9.56
CA GLY A 671 1.77 29.55 -8.86
C GLY A 671 2.10 28.22 -8.16
N PHE A 672 1.20 27.81 -7.27
CA PHE A 672 1.28 26.58 -6.48
C PHE A 672 0.03 25.74 -6.71
N THR A 673 0.20 24.43 -6.89
CA THR A 673 -0.92 23.50 -7.02
C THR A 673 -0.73 22.30 -6.10
N ALA A 674 -1.78 21.90 -5.41
CA ALA A 674 -1.80 20.64 -4.69
C ALA A 674 -3.08 19.86 -4.98
N GLU A 675 -2.96 18.58 -5.34
CA GLU A 675 -4.09 17.71 -5.61
C GLU A 675 -4.49 16.88 -4.38
N ARG A 676 -5.78 16.50 -4.31
CA ARG A 676 -6.26 15.59 -3.27
C ARG A 676 -5.66 14.19 -3.46
N PRO A 677 -5.36 13.46 -2.38
CA PRO A 677 -5.46 13.85 -0.97
C PRO A 677 -4.09 14.13 -0.33
N ALA A 678 -3.20 14.86 -1.02
CA ALA A 678 -1.95 15.32 -0.39
C ALA A 678 -2.23 16.04 0.94
N TYR A 679 -1.31 16.01 1.91
CA TYR A 679 -1.56 16.57 3.24
C TYR A 679 -0.28 17.09 3.92
N ASN A 680 -0.44 17.88 4.99
CA ASN A 680 0.65 18.49 5.75
C ASN A 680 1.59 19.39 4.91
N LEU A 681 1.04 20.07 3.90
CA LEU A 681 1.80 21.04 3.11
C LEU A 681 1.99 22.33 3.91
N THR A 682 3.21 22.86 3.93
CA THR A 682 3.56 24.08 4.67
C THR A 682 4.22 25.09 3.75
N TYR A 683 3.69 26.31 3.70
CA TYR A 683 4.24 27.42 2.95
C TYR A 683 4.68 28.52 3.94
N VAL A 684 5.96 28.88 3.94
CA VAL A 684 6.52 29.86 4.87
C VAL A 684 7.22 30.96 4.08
N ARG A 685 6.74 32.21 4.19
CA ARG A 685 7.28 33.38 3.46
C ARG A 685 7.34 33.19 1.94
N SER A 686 6.49 32.30 1.43
CA SER A 686 6.40 31.96 0.02
C SER A 686 5.51 32.96 -0.72
N LYS A 687 5.79 33.13 -2.02
CA LYS A 687 5.22 34.22 -2.82
C LYS A 687 4.66 33.75 -4.15
N ALA A 688 3.52 34.30 -4.58
CA ALA A 688 2.91 33.99 -5.88
C ALA A 688 2.46 35.24 -6.64
N PHE A 689 2.83 35.35 -7.92
CA PHE A 689 2.54 36.53 -8.73
C PHE A 689 2.01 36.23 -10.14
N ASP A 690 1.12 37.10 -10.62
CA ASP A 690 0.79 37.23 -12.04
C ASP A 690 0.33 35.98 -12.79
N SER A 691 -0.21 35.01 -12.07
CA SER A 691 -0.76 33.79 -12.65
C SER A 691 -2.14 34.05 -13.27
N THR A 692 -2.40 33.39 -14.39
CA THR A 692 -3.70 33.49 -15.09
C THR A 692 -4.86 32.85 -14.33
N ASP A 693 -4.58 31.99 -13.36
CA ASP A 693 -5.55 31.47 -12.40
C ASP A 693 -5.09 31.70 -10.94
N GLY A 694 -4.71 30.66 -10.21
CA GLY A 694 -4.38 30.72 -8.79
C GLY A 694 -2.95 31.18 -8.52
N GLY A 695 -2.74 32.06 -7.53
CA GLY A 695 -1.46 32.10 -6.83
C GLY A 695 -1.24 30.75 -6.14
N TRP A 696 -2.26 30.29 -5.42
CA TRP A 696 -2.42 28.92 -4.96
C TRP A 696 -3.74 28.33 -5.50
N ASP A 697 -3.70 27.13 -6.07
CA ASP A 697 -4.83 26.20 -6.23
C ASP A 697 -4.56 24.95 -5.39
N ASP A 698 -4.86 25.05 -4.09
CA ASP A 698 -4.48 24.04 -3.11
C ASP A 698 -5.71 23.23 -2.66
N LYS A 699 -5.68 21.94 -3.01
CA LYS A 699 -6.71 20.96 -2.66
C LYS A 699 -6.28 20.00 -1.56
N SER A 700 -5.08 20.18 -1.00
CA SER A 700 -4.55 19.32 0.05
C SER A 700 -5.38 19.41 1.33
N THR A 701 -5.26 18.37 2.15
CA THR A 701 -5.79 18.32 3.50
C THR A 701 -4.88 19.15 4.40
N ASN A 702 -5.47 20.02 5.23
CA ASN A 702 -4.81 20.81 6.28
C ASN A 702 -3.62 21.75 5.90
N PRO A 703 -3.55 22.36 4.70
CA PRO A 703 -2.39 23.19 4.33
C PRO A 703 -2.25 24.39 5.25
N VAL A 704 -1.00 24.80 5.47
CA VAL A 704 -0.65 25.93 6.33
C VAL A 704 0.17 26.94 5.55
N LEU A 705 -0.27 28.20 5.58
CA LEU A 705 0.37 29.33 4.93
C LEU A 705 0.76 30.37 5.99
N ILE A 706 2.06 30.62 6.14
CA ILE A 706 2.62 31.54 7.13
C ILE A 706 3.41 32.62 6.41
N ASP A 707 3.10 33.90 6.68
CA ASP A 707 3.83 35.04 6.12
C ASP A 707 3.83 35.10 4.57
N THR A 708 2.83 34.51 3.91
CA THR A 708 2.77 34.41 2.44
C THR A 708 2.28 35.68 1.77
N VAL A 709 2.79 35.96 0.56
CA VAL A 709 2.44 37.14 -0.25
C VAL A 709 1.91 36.72 -1.61
N SER A 710 0.75 37.23 -2.02
CA SER A 710 0.11 36.87 -3.28
C SER A 710 -0.51 38.07 -3.98
N PHE A 711 0.01 38.48 -5.14
CA PHE A 711 -0.42 39.68 -5.87
C PHE A 711 -0.60 39.43 -7.36
N GLY A 712 -1.57 40.12 -7.97
CA GLY A 712 -1.74 40.12 -9.44
C GLY A 712 -2.22 38.80 -10.05
N ASN A 713 -2.44 37.74 -9.27
CA ASN A 713 -3.05 36.49 -9.75
C ASN A 713 -4.56 36.70 -9.95
N LYS A 714 -5.22 35.88 -10.77
CA LYS A 714 -6.69 35.95 -10.83
C LYS A 714 -7.30 35.58 -9.48
N ARG A 715 -6.81 34.53 -8.84
CA ARG A 715 -7.19 34.19 -7.46
C ARG A 715 -5.94 34.09 -6.63
N ASN A 716 -5.75 34.97 -5.66
CA ASN A 716 -4.51 34.94 -4.89
C ASN A 716 -4.39 33.67 -4.04
N TYR A 717 -5.45 33.29 -3.34
CA TYR A 717 -5.55 32.01 -2.64
C TYR A 717 -6.84 31.28 -3.04
N ARG A 718 -6.72 30.15 -3.73
CA ARG A 718 -7.85 29.26 -4.05
C ARG A 718 -7.70 27.95 -3.26
N LEU A 719 -8.62 27.70 -2.34
CA LEU A 719 -8.48 26.66 -1.32
C LEU A 719 -9.70 25.72 -1.28
N TRP A 720 -9.43 24.41 -1.24
CA TRP A 720 -10.47 23.37 -1.27
C TRP A 720 -10.44 22.42 -0.06
N SER A 721 -9.66 22.74 0.97
CA SER A 721 -9.34 21.81 2.06
C SER A 721 -10.55 21.48 2.94
N ALA A 722 -10.94 20.20 3.00
CA ALA A 722 -12.08 19.75 3.80
C ALA A 722 -11.80 19.72 5.31
N ASP A 723 -10.54 19.47 5.69
CA ASP A 723 -10.08 19.46 7.09
C ASP A 723 -9.62 20.82 7.60
N LYS A 724 -9.58 21.84 6.71
CA LYS A 724 -9.29 23.27 6.94
C LYS A 724 -7.89 23.74 6.55
N ALA A 725 -7.80 24.75 5.68
CA ALA A 725 -6.57 25.50 5.44
C ALA A 725 -6.38 26.58 6.52
N THR A 726 -5.14 26.81 6.94
CA THR A 726 -4.79 27.82 7.95
C THR A 726 -3.86 28.87 7.37
N LEU A 727 -4.29 30.13 7.39
CA LEU A 727 -3.50 31.29 6.98
C LEU A 727 -3.10 32.07 8.23
N ILE A 728 -1.81 32.37 8.39
CA ILE A 728 -1.28 33.16 9.49
C ILE A 728 -0.41 34.25 8.88
N ARG A 729 -0.82 35.50 9.05
CA ARG A 729 -0.12 36.65 8.43
C ARG A 729 0.04 36.44 6.93
N ALA A 730 -1.04 36.05 6.24
CA ALA A 730 -1.04 35.98 4.78
C ALA A 730 -1.55 37.30 4.20
N ILE A 731 -1.01 37.73 3.05
CA ILE A 731 -1.54 38.87 2.31
C ILE A 731 -1.88 38.49 0.88
N GLY A 732 -3.10 38.84 0.47
CA GLY A 732 -3.60 38.72 -0.90
C GLY A 732 -4.02 40.11 -1.39
N GLY A 733 -3.42 40.58 -2.47
CA GLY A 733 -3.68 41.92 -3.00
C GLY A 733 -3.92 41.95 -4.49
N TYR A 734 -4.76 42.87 -4.97
CA TYR A 734 -4.84 43.22 -6.39
C TYR A 734 -5.08 42.03 -7.32
N SER A 735 -5.94 41.10 -6.92
CA SER A 735 -6.26 39.97 -7.79
C SER A 735 -6.87 40.48 -9.11
N PHE A 736 -6.39 39.97 -10.24
CA PHE A 736 -6.70 40.51 -11.57
C PHE A 736 -7.00 39.42 -12.59
N LYS A 737 -8.16 39.53 -13.23
CA LYS A 737 -8.63 38.61 -14.26
C LYS A 737 -8.13 39.04 -15.63
N ARG A 738 -7.13 38.32 -16.13
CA ARG A 738 -6.62 38.45 -17.52
C ARG A 738 -7.56 37.84 -18.57
N GLY A 739 -8.36 36.85 -18.17
CA GLY A 739 -9.32 36.17 -19.06
C GLY A 739 -10.05 34.97 -18.42
N GLY A 740 -10.72 34.19 -19.26
CA GLY A 740 -11.47 32.98 -18.89
C GLY A 740 -12.74 33.20 -18.05
N SER A 741 -13.30 32.11 -17.53
CA SER A 741 -14.53 32.12 -16.70
C SER A 741 -14.27 32.39 -15.20
N GLY A 742 -15.28 32.83 -14.45
CA GLY A 742 -15.20 33.08 -13.00
C GLY A 742 -14.55 34.41 -12.61
N ASP A 743 -14.60 34.73 -11.31
CA ASP A 743 -14.18 36.02 -10.75
C ASP A 743 -12.72 36.04 -10.30
N ALA A 744 -12.16 37.25 -10.20
CA ALA A 744 -10.88 37.51 -9.53
C ALA A 744 -11.11 37.81 -8.05
N LEU A 745 -10.40 37.11 -7.17
CA LEU A 745 -10.63 37.11 -5.72
C LEU A 745 -9.30 37.05 -4.96
N ASN A 746 -9.23 37.69 -3.78
CA ASN A 746 -8.06 37.52 -2.92
C ASN A 746 -8.09 36.18 -2.19
N LEU A 747 -9.23 35.80 -1.61
CA LEU A 747 -9.48 34.48 -1.06
C LEU A 747 -10.70 33.84 -1.73
N HIS A 748 -10.50 32.71 -2.39
CA HIS A 748 -11.54 31.91 -3.02
C HIS A 748 -11.60 30.53 -2.35
N VAL A 749 -12.74 30.20 -1.75
CA VAL A 749 -12.96 28.90 -1.11
C VAL A 749 -14.07 28.15 -1.83
N THR A 750 -13.82 26.90 -2.18
CA THR A 750 -14.69 26.10 -3.05
C THR A 750 -14.67 24.61 -2.65
N GLY A 751 -15.52 23.79 -3.27
CA GLY A 751 -15.75 22.40 -2.89
C GLY A 751 -16.25 22.29 -1.46
N ASP A 752 -15.65 21.42 -0.65
CA ASP A 752 -15.91 21.31 0.79
C ASP A 752 -14.97 22.19 1.64
N GLY A 753 -14.36 23.20 1.02
CA GLY A 753 -13.29 24.00 1.59
C GLY A 753 -13.67 24.71 2.88
N LYS A 754 -12.74 24.69 3.84
CA LYS A 754 -12.77 25.44 5.09
C LYS A 754 -11.48 26.22 5.28
N VAL A 755 -11.56 27.42 5.82
CA VAL A 755 -10.39 28.29 6.04
C VAL A 755 -10.48 29.01 7.39
N ASP A 756 -9.38 29.01 8.14
CA ASP A 756 -9.14 30.00 9.20
C ASP A 756 -8.00 30.93 8.75
N ALA A 757 -8.22 32.24 8.84
CA ALA A 757 -7.18 33.25 8.60
C ALA A 757 -6.97 34.11 9.84
N TYR A 758 -5.72 34.21 10.29
CA TYR A 758 -5.30 34.98 11.45
C TYR A 758 -4.35 36.08 10.99
N TYR A 759 -4.53 37.31 11.49
CA TYR A 759 -3.62 38.44 11.21
C TYR A 759 -3.35 38.65 9.71
N SER A 760 -4.33 38.38 8.87
CA SER A 760 -4.17 38.36 7.42
C SER A 760 -4.72 39.66 6.79
N THR A 761 -4.32 39.94 5.56
CA THR A 761 -4.77 41.11 4.81
C THR A 761 -5.27 40.70 3.44
N PHE A 762 -6.52 41.06 3.11
CA PHE A 762 -7.09 40.89 1.77
C PHE A 762 -7.47 42.27 1.24
N TRP A 763 -6.79 42.70 0.18
CA TRP A 763 -6.86 44.08 -0.29
C TRP A 763 -7.10 44.23 -1.79
N ASN A 764 -8.11 45.01 -2.13
CA ASN A 764 -8.30 45.63 -3.45
C ASN A 764 -8.38 44.66 -4.64
N SER A 765 -9.05 43.51 -4.46
CA SER A 765 -9.40 42.59 -5.54
C SER A 765 -10.28 43.27 -6.59
N GLN A 766 -10.09 42.92 -7.88
CA GLN A 766 -10.92 43.42 -8.98
C GLN A 766 -12.42 43.14 -8.79
N ASN A 767 -12.81 41.98 -8.23
CA ASN A 767 -14.21 41.67 -7.93
C ASN A 767 -14.49 41.80 -6.43
N SER A 768 -14.48 40.69 -5.69
CA SER A 768 -14.67 40.66 -4.23
C SER A 768 -13.37 40.25 -3.54
N GLU A 769 -13.20 40.63 -2.27
CA GLU A 769 -12.03 40.21 -1.49
C GLU A 769 -12.10 38.73 -1.17
N ILE A 770 -13.26 38.26 -0.71
CA ILE A 770 -13.51 36.85 -0.36
C ILE A 770 -14.71 36.32 -1.15
N GLY A 771 -14.54 35.16 -1.79
CA GLY A 771 -15.59 34.45 -2.51
C GLY A 771 -15.75 33.00 -2.04
N LEU A 772 -16.99 32.57 -1.83
CA LEU A 772 -17.38 31.20 -1.50
C LEU A 772 -18.32 30.67 -2.60
N GLU A 773 -18.13 29.41 -3.03
CA GLU A 773 -18.92 28.81 -4.12
C GLU A 773 -20.04 27.88 -3.64
N SER A 774 -19.95 27.32 -2.43
CA SER A 774 -20.89 26.32 -1.92
C SER A 774 -21.10 26.46 -0.39
N ALA A 775 -21.41 25.37 0.31
CA ALA A 775 -21.46 25.28 1.78
C ALA A 775 -20.08 25.38 2.47
N ASN A 776 -19.22 26.30 2.00
CA ASN A 776 -17.89 26.55 2.55
C ASN A 776 -17.97 27.26 3.92
N THR A 777 -16.91 27.17 4.72
CA THR A 777 -16.80 27.91 5.99
C THR A 777 -15.48 28.67 6.05
N VAL A 778 -15.55 29.97 6.28
CA VAL A 778 -14.37 30.83 6.44
C VAL A 778 -14.48 31.61 7.73
N ASN A 779 -13.43 31.54 8.55
CA ASN A 779 -13.28 32.33 9.76
C ASN A 779 -12.08 33.27 9.61
N ILE A 780 -12.31 34.56 9.85
CA ILE A 780 -11.32 35.62 9.73
C ILE A 780 -11.12 36.24 11.12
N TYR A 781 -9.89 36.21 11.63
CA TYR A 781 -9.51 36.66 12.97
C TYR A 781 -8.44 37.74 12.89
N ASP A 782 -8.63 38.84 13.61
CA ASP A 782 -7.64 39.90 13.80
C ASP A 782 -7.00 40.37 12.47
N SER A 783 -7.81 40.44 11.42
CA SER A 783 -7.38 40.64 10.04
C SER A 783 -7.93 41.94 9.46
N ILE A 784 -7.45 42.30 8.27
CA ILE A 784 -7.94 43.45 7.50
C ILE A 784 -8.51 42.95 6.18
N VAL A 785 -9.77 43.27 5.89
CA VAL A 785 -10.42 42.99 4.61
C VAL A 785 -10.90 44.32 4.04
N GLY A 786 -10.37 44.74 2.90
CA GLY A 786 -10.77 46.03 2.39
C GLY A 786 -10.45 46.30 0.94
N LYS A 787 -11.02 47.39 0.43
CA LYS A 787 -10.81 47.83 -0.94
C LYS A 787 -11.05 49.31 -1.14
N ASN A 788 -10.40 49.85 -2.17
CA ASN A 788 -10.69 51.17 -2.71
C ASN A 788 -11.39 51.11 -4.08
N ASN A 789 -11.53 49.91 -4.68
CA ASN A 789 -12.11 49.71 -6.00
C ASN A 789 -13.53 49.09 -5.97
N GLY A 790 -14.58 49.92 -5.87
CA GLY A 790 -15.97 49.43 -5.84
C GLY A 790 -16.45 49.09 -4.43
N THR A 791 -17.55 48.35 -4.31
CA THR A 791 -18.37 48.36 -3.07
C THR A 791 -18.53 47.03 -2.33
N SER A 792 -18.21 45.90 -2.96
CA SER A 792 -18.46 44.57 -2.39
C SER A 792 -17.19 43.92 -1.85
N LEU A 793 -17.17 43.59 -0.56
CA LEU A 793 -16.09 42.79 0.04
C LEU A 793 -16.27 41.28 -0.19
N TYR A 794 -17.51 40.80 -0.31
CA TYR A 794 -17.82 39.37 -0.26
C TYR A 794 -18.78 38.91 -1.35
N ASN A 795 -18.58 37.67 -1.81
CA ASN A 795 -19.55 36.89 -2.57
C ASN A 795 -19.69 35.49 -1.94
N LEU A 796 -20.78 35.22 -1.22
CA LEU A 796 -20.84 34.06 -0.32
C LEU A 796 -21.55 32.81 -0.88
N SER A 797 -22.30 32.90 -1.97
CA SER A 797 -23.00 31.76 -2.65
C SER A 797 -23.51 30.58 -1.77
N GLY A 798 -24.03 30.83 -0.56
CA GLY A 798 -24.52 29.78 0.36
C GLY A 798 -23.54 29.30 1.44
N GLY A 799 -22.30 29.81 1.43
CA GLY A 799 -21.28 29.56 2.45
C GLY A 799 -21.38 30.49 3.65
N GLN A 800 -20.63 30.14 4.70
CA GLN A 800 -20.58 30.86 5.96
C GLN A 800 -19.27 31.61 6.11
N LEU A 801 -19.36 32.91 6.40
CA LEU A 801 -18.23 33.77 6.71
C LEU A 801 -18.40 34.35 8.12
N ASN A 802 -17.45 34.06 9.00
CA ASN A 802 -17.37 34.63 10.33
C ASN A 802 -16.19 35.59 10.40
N VAL A 803 -16.46 36.86 10.68
CA VAL A 803 -15.44 37.91 10.81
C VAL A 803 -15.36 38.31 12.27
N VAL A 804 -14.21 38.05 12.91
CA VAL A 804 -14.00 38.19 14.35
C VAL A 804 -12.81 39.12 14.59
N ASN A 805 -13.02 40.17 15.39
CA ASN A 805 -11.99 41.16 15.73
C ASN A 805 -11.23 41.73 14.52
N SER A 806 -11.85 41.74 13.34
CA SER A 806 -11.22 42.11 12.08
C SER A 806 -11.84 43.39 11.53
N ASP A 807 -11.06 44.16 10.77
CA ASP A 807 -11.53 45.41 10.18
C ASP A 807 -11.98 45.21 8.74
N GLU A 808 -13.11 45.82 8.43
CA GLU A 808 -13.72 45.81 7.12
C GLU A 808 -13.76 47.23 6.56
N TYR A 809 -13.11 47.46 5.43
CA TYR A 809 -12.99 48.79 4.84
C TYR A 809 -13.42 48.85 3.38
N VAL A 810 -14.27 49.81 3.05
CA VAL A 810 -14.64 50.16 1.67
C VAL A 810 -14.61 51.68 1.57
N LEU A 811 -13.75 52.21 0.69
CA LEU A 811 -13.55 53.65 0.54
C LEU A 811 -14.89 54.39 0.36
N GLY A 812 -15.17 55.33 1.27
CA GLY A 812 -16.39 56.15 1.25
C GLY A 812 -17.69 55.43 1.60
N VAL A 813 -17.64 54.16 1.99
CA VAL A 813 -18.83 53.32 2.24
C VAL A 813 -18.82 52.72 3.65
N LYS A 814 -17.71 52.10 4.07
CA LYS A 814 -17.64 51.32 5.32
C LYS A 814 -16.24 51.38 5.94
N GLY A 815 -16.20 51.42 7.27
CA GLY A 815 -14.96 51.28 8.04
C GLY A 815 -14.06 52.51 8.02
N THR A 816 -12.88 52.35 8.62
CA THR A 816 -11.82 53.36 8.64
C THR A 816 -10.68 52.90 7.75
N ASP A 817 -10.05 53.85 7.05
CA ASP A 817 -8.89 53.57 6.22
C ASP A 817 -7.80 52.85 7.03
N PRO A 818 -7.33 51.67 6.60
CA PRO A 818 -6.23 50.95 7.26
C PRO A 818 -4.86 51.63 7.19
N GLN A 819 -4.75 52.81 6.58
CA GLN A 819 -3.56 53.68 6.53
C GLN A 819 -2.27 52.93 6.17
N PHE A 820 -2.34 52.07 5.15
CA PHE A 820 -1.14 51.42 4.65
C PHE A 820 -0.13 52.45 4.16
N VAL A 821 1.17 52.24 4.43
CA VAL A 821 2.26 53.13 3.96
C VAL A 821 2.15 53.47 2.48
N ASN A 822 1.78 52.48 1.65
CA ASN A 822 1.43 52.68 0.25
C ASN A 822 0.40 51.64 -0.18
N SER A 823 -0.88 51.97 -0.06
CA SER A 823 -1.99 51.07 -0.43
C SER A 823 -2.25 50.99 -1.93
N GLY A 824 -1.43 51.65 -2.76
CA GLY A 824 -1.62 51.82 -4.20
C GLY A 824 -0.69 50.97 -5.08
N ASN A 825 0.33 50.34 -4.49
CA ASN A 825 1.32 49.56 -5.20
C ASN A 825 0.79 48.17 -5.61
N SER A 826 0.22 48.05 -6.81
CA SER A 826 -0.28 46.77 -7.33
C SER A 826 0.81 45.75 -7.64
N ASP A 827 2.06 46.21 -7.81
CA ASP A 827 3.20 45.41 -8.28
C ASP A 827 4.11 45.03 -7.10
N TRP A 828 3.58 45.09 -5.88
CA TRP A 828 4.35 44.81 -4.67
C TRP A 828 4.60 43.30 -4.49
N GLU A 829 5.88 42.96 -4.31
CA GLU A 829 6.32 41.57 -4.14
C GLU A 829 6.78 41.25 -2.70
N GLY A 830 6.47 42.11 -1.73
CA GLY A 830 6.93 41.98 -0.34
C GLY A 830 8.31 42.61 -0.08
N GLY A 831 8.67 42.71 1.20
CA GLY A 831 10.03 43.05 1.67
C GLY A 831 10.28 44.54 1.98
N ASN A 832 9.64 45.47 1.29
CA ASN A 832 9.59 46.88 1.71
C ASN A 832 8.40 47.11 2.68
N SER A 833 8.19 48.35 3.12
CA SER A 833 7.12 48.71 4.05
C SER A 833 5.75 48.98 3.39
N ASP A 834 5.59 48.80 2.07
CA ASP A 834 4.27 48.94 1.45
C ASP A 834 3.29 47.92 2.06
N PHE A 835 2.00 48.27 2.08
CA PHE A 835 0.98 47.50 2.81
C PHE A 835 1.26 47.29 4.30
N ASN A 836 2.17 48.10 4.88
CA ASN A 836 2.32 48.19 6.32
C ASN A 836 1.21 49.04 6.95
N SER A 837 0.35 48.44 7.79
CA SER A 837 -0.78 49.12 8.47
C SER A 837 -0.48 49.56 9.91
N GLN A 838 0.78 49.53 10.35
CA GLN A 838 1.12 49.86 11.74
C GLN A 838 0.74 51.29 12.15
N ALA A 839 0.62 52.22 11.21
CA ALA A 839 0.13 53.57 11.49
C ALA A 839 -1.36 53.60 11.91
N TYR A 840 -2.16 52.66 11.37
CA TYR A 840 -3.56 52.46 11.73
C TYR A 840 -3.70 51.68 13.04
N GLY A 841 -2.84 50.68 13.25
CA GLY A 841 -2.79 49.91 14.47
C GLY A 841 -1.84 48.72 14.37
N ASN A 842 -1.44 48.19 15.52
CA ASN A 842 -0.52 47.06 15.63
C ASN A 842 -1.21 45.80 16.12
N THR A 843 -2.53 45.67 15.94
CA THR A 843 -3.32 44.51 16.43
C THR A 843 -3.82 43.61 15.31
N LYS A 844 -3.70 44.01 14.03
CA LYS A 844 -4.32 43.32 12.90
C LYS A 844 -3.48 43.38 11.62
N GLY A 845 -3.71 42.42 10.73
CA GLY A 845 -3.14 42.39 9.38
C GLY A 845 -1.72 41.85 9.26
N TYR A 846 -1.23 41.76 8.01
CA TYR A 846 0.01 41.07 7.61
C TYR A 846 1.27 41.59 8.32
N THR A 847 1.44 42.91 8.37
CA THR A 847 2.66 43.61 8.83
C THR A 847 2.66 43.86 10.33
N TYR A 848 2.24 42.88 11.11
CA TYR A 848 2.20 42.94 12.57
C TYR A 848 3.63 42.93 13.19
N PRO A 849 3.98 43.80 14.17
CA PRO A 849 5.36 44.01 14.63
C PRO A 849 5.99 43.03 15.63
N GLY A 850 5.35 41.94 16.07
CA GLY A 850 5.98 41.02 17.05
C GLY A 850 5.14 39.81 17.51
N PRO A 851 5.59 39.04 18.52
CA PRO A 851 4.79 37.99 19.16
C PRO A 851 3.58 38.64 19.85
N ASN A 852 2.40 38.08 19.64
CA ASN A 852 1.16 38.82 19.75
C ASN A 852 0.69 38.95 21.21
N ASN A 853 0.03 40.07 21.49
CA ASN A 853 -1.03 40.15 22.50
C ASN A 853 -2.27 39.31 22.05
N THR A 854 -2.06 38.08 21.60
CA THR A 854 -3.14 37.11 21.38
C THR A 854 -3.76 36.76 22.73
N PRO A 855 -4.99 36.22 22.76
CA PRO A 855 -5.47 35.56 23.98
C PRO A 855 -4.74 34.23 24.25
N TYR A 856 -3.59 33.99 23.62
CA TYR A 856 -2.81 32.77 23.73
C TYR A 856 -1.35 33.07 24.08
N THR A 857 -0.65 32.08 24.63
CA THR A 857 0.80 32.12 24.81
C THR A 857 1.37 30.75 24.52
N VAL A 858 2.22 30.66 23.49
CA VAL A 858 2.99 29.46 23.15
C VAL A 858 4.23 29.41 24.03
N GLN A 859 4.51 28.26 24.62
CA GLN A 859 5.70 28.04 25.44
C GLN A 859 6.36 26.74 25.03
N ILE A 860 7.62 26.83 24.57
CA ILE A 860 8.43 25.64 24.26
C ILE A 860 9.05 25.13 25.56
N ASN A 861 8.82 23.87 25.90
CA ASN A 861 9.26 23.23 27.14
C ASN A 861 10.71 22.73 27.07
N SER A 862 11.56 23.41 26.31
CA SER A 862 12.94 23.03 26.04
C SER A 862 13.83 24.27 25.95
N GLY A 863 15.08 24.15 26.39
CA GLY A 863 16.09 25.17 26.15
C GLY A 863 16.63 25.14 24.72
N ASN A 864 17.67 25.91 24.46
CA ASN A 864 18.41 25.85 23.20
C ASN A 864 18.97 24.44 22.96
N LEU A 865 18.94 23.98 21.70
CA LEU A 865 19.42 22.66 21.32
C LEU A 865 20.84 22.72 20.76
N SER A 866 21.59 21.65 20.99
CA SER A 866 22.88 21.36 20.36
C SER A 866 22.81 19.97 19.74
N LEU A 867 22.78 19.89 18.42
CA LEU A 867 22.68 18.65 17.64
C LEU A 867 23.98 18.40 16.88
N GLY A 868 24.24 17.15 16.50
CA GLY A 868 25.19 16.85 15.42
C GLY A 868 24.47 16.81 14.07
N LEU A 869 25.23 16.77 12.96
CA LEU A 869 24.67 16.48 11.64
C LEU A 869 23.81 15.21 11.67
N TYR A 870 22.58 15.32 11.18
CA TYR A 870 21.53 14.30 11.18
C TYR A 870 21.09 13.77 12.56
N GLY A 871 21.61 14.34 13.64
CA GLY A 871 21.13 14.09 14.99
C GLY A 871 19.72 14.65 15.19
N THR A 872 18.88 13.93 15.94
CA THR A 872 17.49 14.30 16.19
C THR A 872 17.23 14.57 17.67
N GLN A 873 16.27 15.45 17.95
CA GLN A 873 15.77 15.71 19.31
C GLN A 873 14.28 16.02 19.25
N THR A 874 13.50 15.36 20.10
CA THR A 874 12.09 15.71 20.32
C THR A 874 12.00 16.88 21.29
N ILE A 875 11.19 17.87 20.93
CA ILE A 875 10.82 19.02 21.78
C ILE A 875 9.29 19.09 21.88
N SER A 876 8.77 19.77 22.91
CA SER A 876 7.34 20.00 23.08
C SER A 876 7.02 21.45 23.37
N ALA A 877 5.80 21.86 23.07
CA ALA A 877 5.24 23.13 23.48
C ALA A 877 3.87 22.95 24.13
N GLN A 878 3.54 23.87 25.02
CA GLN A 878 2.18 24.08 25.51
C GLN A 878 1.65 25.42 25.01
N VAL A 879 0.33 25.54 24.97
CA VAL A 879 -0.36 26.78 24.65
C VAL A 879 -1.29 27.10 25.81
N LEU A 880 -1.17 28.31 26.34
CA LEU A 880 -2.00 28.83 27.43
C LEU A 880 -3.01 29.84 26.88
N ASP A 881 -4.21 29.90 27.45
CA ASP A 881 -5.18 30.97 27.20
C ASP A 881 -4.86 32.25 28.00
N SER A 882 -5.69 33.28 27.85
CA SER A 882 -5.55 34.56 28.54
C SER A 882 -5.69 34.49 30.07
N ASN A 883 -6.16 33.36 30.61
CA ASN A 883 -6.24 33.07 32.04
C ASN A 883 -5.11 32.13 32.50
N ASN A 884 -4.10 31.89 31.66
CA ASN A 884 -3.01 30.94 31.86
C ASN A 884 -3.44 29.47 31.99
N ASN A 885 -4.62 29.10 31.48
CA ASN A 885 -5.03 27.69 31.42
C ASN A 885 -4.54 27.04 30.12
N PRO A 886 -4.07 25.78 30.14
CA PRO A 886 -3.77 25.04 28.92
C PRO A 886 -4.98 24.97 27.99
N VAL A 887 -4.78 25.25 26.70
CA VAL A 887 -5.84 25.08 25.68
C VAL A 887 -6.02 23.60 25.34
N ALA A 888 -7.24 23.24 24.92
CA ALA A 888 -7.60 21.85 24.63
C ALA A 888 -7.15 21.33 23.26
N ASP A 889 -6.60 22.18 22.38
CA ASP A 889 -6.28 21.84 20.99
C ASP A 889 -4.78 22.02 20.60
N PRO A 890 -3.81 21.52 21.40
CA PRO A 890 -2.38 21.70 21.11
C PRO A 890 -1.91 20.98 19.82
N GLN A 891 -2.75 20.13 19.20
CA GLN A 891 -2.51 19.55 17.88
C GLN A 891 -2.42 20.60 16.75
N ASN A 892 -2.91 21.82 16.98
CA ASN A 892 -2.90 22.92 16.00
C ASN A 892 -1.58 23.73 16.00
N ILE A 893 -0.61 23.38 16.86
CA ILE A 893 0.73 24.00 16.80
C ILE A 893 1.42 23.58 15.51
N ILE A 894 2.00 24.56 14.83
CA ILE A 894 2.82 24.36 13.63
C ILE A 894 4.27 24.68 13.97
N TRP A 895 5.18 23.80 13.57
CA TRP A 895 6.61 23.95 13.78
C TRP A 895 7.33 24.14 12.46
N TYR A 896 8.24 25.09 12.40
CA TYR A 896 9.15 25.24 11.27
C TYR A 896 10.52 25.77 11.72
N SER A 897 11.52 25.51 10.88
CA SER A 897 12.88 26.02 11.05
C SER A 897 12.99 27.33 10.31
N LYS A 898 13.60 28.35 10.93
CA LYS A 898 13.69 29.69 10.35
C LYS A 898 14.36 29.71 8.98
N ASP A 899 15.31 28.82 8.73
CA ASP A 899 15.96 28.65 7.41
C ASP A 899 15.54 27.38 6.66
N GLY A 900 15.03 26.36 7.36
CA GLY A 900 14.73 25.04 6.79
C GLY A 900 15.96 24.22 6.34
N PHE A 901 17.16 24.77 6.47
CA PHE A 901 18.39 24.26 5.86
C PHE A 901 19.46 23.82 6.87
N ILE A 902 19.65 24.59 7.96
CA ILE A 902 20.56 24.19 9.05
C ILE A 902 19.91 23.08 9.86
N SER A 903 18.61 23.21 10.11
CA SER A 903 17.79 22.16 10.72
C SER A 903 16.45 22.05 10.00
N ARG A 904 15.82 20.87 10.08
CA ARG A 904 14.46 20.63 9.60
C ARG A 904 13.61 19.93 10.66
N LEU A 905 12.33 19.81 10.37
CA LEU A 905 11.36 19.11 11.20
C LEU A 905 10.98 17.79 10.53
N LEU A 906 11.19 16.67 11.22
CA LEU A 906 10.66 15.36 10.82
C LEU A 906 9.18 15.22 11.21
N GLN A 907 8.75 15.98 12.21
CA GLN A 907 7.37 16.15 12.62
C GLN A 907 7.12 17.64 12.83
N SER A 908 6.27 18.24 11.99
CA SER A 908 6.04 19.69 11.94
C SER A 908 4.69 20.12 12.52
N ARG A 909 3.92 19.19 13.08
CA ARG A 909 2.56 19.43 13.59
C ARG A 909 2.37 18.83 14.98
N GLY A 910 1.61 19.55 15.80
CA GLY A 910 1.12 19.13 17.09
C GLY A 910 1.93 19.59 18.29
N ALA A 911 1.59 19.10 19.49
CA ALA A 911 2.18 19.54 20.75
C ALA A 911 3.69 19.24 20.87
N SER A 912 4.23 18.40 19.99
CA SER A 912 5.64 18.03 19.93
C SER A 912 6.15 18.05 18.50
N ALA A 913 7.45 18.25 18.36
CA ALA A 913 8.16 18.23 17.10
C ALA A 913 9.46 17.44 17.23
N ILE A 914 9.90 16.86 16.12
CA ILE A 914 11.18 16.17 16.02
C ILE A 914 12.10 17.04 15.15
N VAL A 915 13.09 17.67 15.79
CA VAL A 915 14.08 18.52 15.12
C VAL A 915 15.25 17.66 14.67
N GLN A 916 15.71 17.82 13.43
CA GLN A 916 16.90 17.17 12.90
C GLN A 916 17.93 18.22 12.44
N GLY A 917 19.19 18.07 12.83
CA GLY A 917 20.29 18.83 12.25
C GLY A 917 20.59 18.38 10.83
N LEU A 918 20.77 19.29 9.88
CA LEU A 918 21.06 18.98 8.47
C LEU A 918 22.41 19.52 8.02
N ASN A 919 22.72 20.76 8.38
CA ASN A 919 23.96 21.43 8.01
C ASN A 919 24.51 22.14 9.24
N ALA A 920 25.84 22.24 9.33
CA ALA A 920 26.49 22.94 10.44
C ALA A 920 26.10 24.42 10.45
N GLY A 921 25.83 24.96 11.64
CA GLY A 921 25.42 26.34 11.83
C GLY A 921 24.42 26.53 12.96
N THR A 922 23.86 27.74 13.06
CA THR A 922 22.87 28.10 14.09
C THR A 922 21.61 28.65 13.44
N THR A 923 20.46 28.17 13.88
CA THR A 923 19.14 28.61 13.42
C THR A 923 18.14 28.68 14.57
N GLU A 924 16.90 29.04 14.27
CA GLU A 924 15.79 29.08 15.23
C GLU A 924 14.71 28.06 14.82
N ILE A 925 14.20 27.29 15.78
CA ILE A 925 12.96 26.53 15.62
C ILE A 925 11.83 27.35 16.21
N ILE A 926 10.75 27.48 15.45
CA ILE A 926 9.61 28.35 15.76
C ILE A 926 8.36 27.47 15.89
N ALA A 927 7.67 27.61 17.01
CA ALA A 927 6.34 27.07 17.24
C ALA A 927 5.31 28.18 17.06
N VAL A 928 4.32 27.99 16.19
CA VAL A 928 3.27 28.97 15.91
C VAL A 928 1.90 28.41 16.25
N TYR A 929 1.07 29.22 16.91
CA TYR A 929 -0.33 28.90 17.19
C TYR A 929 -1.18 30.16 17.06
N LYS A 930 -2.11 30.17 16.10
CA LYS A 930 -3.09 31.27 15.87
C LYS A 930 -2.47 32.67 15.91
N GLY A 931 -1.25 32.82 15.37
CA GLY A 931 -0.51 34.08 15.30
C GLY A 931 0.52 34.30 16.40
N ASP A 932 0.39 33.66 17.57
CA ASP A 932 1.44 33.69 18.58
C ASP A 932 2.59 32.77 18.22
N GLU A 933 3.81 33.11 18.66
CA GLU A 933 5.00 32.33 18.39
C GLU A 933 5.97 32.26 19.57
N ALA A 934 6.58 31.09 19.71
CA ALA A 934 7.72 30.86 20.58
C ALA A 934 8.88 30.30 19.75
N LYS A 935 10.11 30.59 20.18
CA LYS A 935 11.31 30.17 19.47
C LYS A 935 12.41 29.71 20.40
N ILE A 936 13.20 28.76 19.92
CA ILE A 936 14.43 28.30 20.57
C ILE A 936 15.57 28.30 19.55
N THR A 937 16.80 28.52 20.01
CA THR A 937 17.97 28.40 19.15
C THR A 937 18.39 26.94 19.02
N VAL A 938 18.77 26.53 17.82
CA VAL A 938 19.36 25.22 17.52
C VAL A 938 20.73 25.45 16.89
N THR A 939 21.75 24.87 17.50
CA THR A 939 23.10 24.82 16.93
C THR A 939 23.39 23.39 16.48
N VAL A 940 23.79 23.24 15.22
CA VAL A 940 24.21 21.97 14.63
C VAL A 940 25.73 22.02 14.49
N ASN A 941 26.42 21.11 15.16
CA ASN A 941 27.87 21.01 15.17
C ASN A 941 28.41 20.10 14.07
#